data_AF-A0A9Q0C0G0-F1
#
_entry.id   AF-A0A9Q0C0G0-F1
#
_cell.length_a   1.000
_cell.length_b   1.000
_cell.length_c   1.000
_cell.angle_alpha   90.00
_cell.angle_beta   90.00
_cell.angle_gamma   90.00
#
_symmetry.space_group_name_H-M   'P 1'
#
loop_
_entity.id
_entity.type
_entity.pdbx_description
1 polymer ?
#
loop_
_entity_poly.entity_id
_entity_poly.type
_entity_poly.pdbx_seq_one_letter_code
_entity_poly.pdbx_strand_id
1 'polypeptide(L)'
;MPLRLHDSATREVRDFEPLTEGRVGVYVCGLTVQGEPHVGHVRSAVAFDVLRRWLLASGYEVDFVRNVTDVDDKILAKAQAAGVHWYQLAYSVTRVLDGVYDALNVLPPTYVPLATGHVPEMVELIEELVEKGHAYPAPDGSGDVYFDVRSWPGYGSLTGQRIDDMEAAVDADPRGKRDPRDFALWKGRQPGSGEPESASWPSPWGRGRPGWHIECSAMAGKYLGESFDIHGGGVDLRFPHHENEQAQSRAAGRGFASYWLHNAWITTAGEKMSKSLGNSLVVPSVLERVRGIELRYYMVAAHYRSTVEFSFEALEEAAAGFRRVEGFLARAVETLGELPEPGVACAEFVTAMDDDLGTPAAVGAVFDVVREGNKLLAGGSSPALRGVVASVRAMLDVLGVDPYDPAWGPSRGGGQDEALTGAVDVLVRGLLEQRAEARAAKDFATADAIRDRIAAAGIEGGKGNPTAGSGGRVRRGLAGKGPTPKAADRPNHKAYKQAQKKSGQSGGGKARAGQPRQGRRPVGGKRGTDSEWVAGRNSVVEALRAEAPVTTLYVAEGAERDGRLREAFEIAAERGISLMEVPRHEMDTMTAGAVHQGLAARVPAYTYAHPDDLLDAATESGAPPLVVALDSVTDPRNLGAVVRSAAGFGAHGVLVPERRSAGMTASAWKTSAGAAARVPVAQAVNLVRQLKAYQQAGCTVVGLAADGEVSLPDLVGSDEGQLDLGREPLVVVVGSEGKGLSRLVAETCDHRVAIPMSSRLESLNASVAASIVLYAVAAAR
;
A
#
# COMPACT_ATOMS: atom_id res chain seq x y z
N MET A 1 -26.07 -14.13 -6.15
CA MET A 1 -26.87 -12.97 -6.62
C MET A 1 -26.56 -12.80 -8.11
N PRO A 2 -27.18 -11.93 -8.92
CA PRO A 2 -26.56 -11.62 -10.21
C PRO A 2 -25.19 -10.99 -9.96
N LEU A 3 -24.21 -11.25 -10.84
CA LEU A 3 -22.91 -10.59 -10.83
C LEU A 3 -23.13 -9.08 -10.99
N ARG A 4 -22.45 -8.26 -10.18
CA ARG A 4 -22.46 -6.81 -10.25
C ARG A 4 -21.04 -6.32 -10.39
N LEU A 5 -20.83 -5.32 -11.23
CA LEU A 5 -19.51 -4.76 -11.52
C LEU A 5 -19.55 -3.24 -11.43
N HIS A 6 -18.48 -2.66 -10.90
CA HIS A 6 -18.29 -1.22 -10.95
C HIS A 6 -17.91 -0.78 -12.36
N ASP A 7 -18.84 -0.10 -13.01
CA ASP A 7 -18.63 0.47 -14.33
C ASP A 7 -18.11 1.90 -14.21
N SER A 8 -16.92 2.14 -14.76
CA SER A 8 -16.24 3.43 -14.68
C SER A 8 -16.94 4.53 -15.47
N ALA A 9 -17.72 4.16 -16.50
CA ALA A 9 -18.49 5.12 -17.29
C ALA A 9 -19.68 5.68 -16.49
N THR A 10 -20.35 4.83 -15.69
CA THR A 10 -21.50 5.23 -14.84
C THR A 10 -21.08 5.63 -13.43
N ARG A 11 -19.90 5.20 -12.98
CA ARG A 11 -19.35 5.37 -11.61
C ARG A 11 -20.19 4.67 -10.55
N GLU A 12 -20.87 3.60 -10.93
CA GLU A 12 -21.77 2.84 -10.07
C GLU A 12 -21.47 1.34 -10.19
N VAL A 13 -21.76 0.60 -9.11
CA VAL A 13 -21.83 -0.86 -9.15
C VAL A 13 -23.21 -1.24 -9.66
N ARG A 14 -23.27 -1.83 -10.85
CA ARG A 14 -24.52 -2.21 -11.51
C ARG A 14 -24.50 -3.67 -11.92
N ASP A 15 -25.69 -4.23 -12.11
CA ASP A 15 -25.85 -5.62 -12.52
C ASP A 15 -25.17 -5.84 -13.88
N PHE A 16 -24.42 -6.93 -13.98
CA PHE A 16 -23.76 -7.33 -15.21
C PHE A 16 -24.73 -8.10 -16.08
N GLU A 17 -25.07 -7.50 -17.21
CA GLU A 17 -25.90 -8.07 -18.26
C GLU A 17 -25.04 -8.24 -19.53
N PRO A 18 -24.76 -9.48 -19.97
CA PRO A 18 -24.01 -9.71 -21.20
C PRO A 18 -24.86 -9.33 -22.42
N LEU A 19 -24.20 -8.85 -23.47
CA LEU A 19 -24.81 -8.53 -24.77
C LEU A 19 -25.42 -9.77 -25.43
N THR A 20 -24.80 -10.93 -25.20
CA THR A 20 -25.32 -12.24 -25.65
C THR A 20 -25.42 -13.15 -24.44
N GLU A 21 -26.61 -13.68 -24.17
CA GLU A 21 -26.85 -14.58 -23.04
C GLU A 21 -25.84 -15.75 -23.02
N GLY A 22 -25.18 -15.94 -21.88
CA GLY A 22 -24.18 -17.00 -21.68
C GLY A 22 -22.80 -16.75 -22.29
N ARG A 23 -22.58 -15.61 -22.97
CA ARG A 23 -21.29 -15.27 -23.61
C ARG A 23 -20.77 -13.91 -23.15
N VAL A 24 -19.45 -13.79 -22.99
CA VAL A 24 -18.81 -12.54 -22.57
C VAL A 24 -17.55 -12.27 -23.41
N GLY A 25 -17.56 -11.17 -24.15
CA GLY A 25 -16.40 -10.60 -24.83
C GLY A 25 -15.66 -9.62 -23.90
N VAL A 26 -14.40 -9.90 -23.61
CA VAL A 26 -13.55 -9.07 -22.75
C VAL A 26 -12.31 -8.62 -23.52
N TYR A 27 -12.10 -7.31 -23.62
CA TYR A 27 -10.85 -6.74 -24.09
C TYR A 27 -10.10 -6.10 -22.92
N VAL A 28 -8.81 -6.41 -22.77
CA VAL A 28 -7.94 -5.75 -21.77
C VAL A 28 -6.72 -5.18 -22.47
N CYS A 29 -6.45 -3.89 -22.26
CA CYS A 29 -5.23 -3.27 -22.78
C CYS A 29 -4.00 -3.92 -22.15
N GLY A 30 -3.12 -4.45 -23.00
CA GLY A 30 -1.86 -5.06 -22.60
C GLY A 30 -0.73 -4.05 -22.47
N LEU A 31 0.50 -4.56 -22.40
CA LEU A 31 1.68 -3.75 -22.12
C LEU A 31 2.42 -3.35 -23.40
N THR A 32 2.99 -2.14 -23.37
CA THR A 32 4.07 -1.77 -24.29
C THR A 32 5.34 -2.53 -23.91
N VAL A 33 5.85 -3.37 -24.80
CA VAL A 33 7.02 -4.23 -24.55
C VAL A 33 8.35 -3.50 -24.72
N GLN A 34 8.45 -2.36 -24.03
CA GLN A 34 9.63 -1.47 -24.00
C GLN A 34 10.66 -1.86 -22.93
N GLY A 35 10.37 -2.81 -22.07
CA GLY A 35 11.27 -3.23 -20.98
C GLY A 35 10.60 -4.26 -20.08
N GLU A 36 11.38 -4.84 -19.18
CA GLU A 36 10.88 -5.92 -18.31
C GLU A 36 9.69 -5.46 -17.44
N PRO A 37 8.69 -6.32 -17.23
CA PRO A 37 7.49 -5.96 -16.48
C PRO A 37 7.78 -5.87 -14.98
N HIS A 38 7.22 -4.86 -14.32
CA HIS A 38 7.27 -4.70 -12.87
C HIS A 38 5.94 -5.07 -12.21
N VAL A 39 5.93 -5.22 -10.88
CA VAL A 39 4.75 -5.67 -10.11
C VAL A 39 3.50 -4.84 -10.44
N GLY A 40 3.61 -3.52 -10.57
CA GLY A 40 2.49 -2.66 -10.98
C GLY A 40 1.88 -3.00 -12.36
N HIS A 41 2.69 -3.36 -13.35
CA HIS A 41 2.20 -3.74 -14.68
C HIS A 41 1.41 -5.05 -14.66
N VAL A 42 1.87 -6.04 -13.88
CA VAL A 42 1.26 -7.37 -13.84
C VAL A 42 0.02 -7.43 -12.95
N ARG A 43 -0.23 -6.42 -12.10
CA ARG A 43 -1.47 -6.34 -11.31
C ARG A 43 -2.71 -6.35 -12.19
N SER A 44 -2.70 -5.60 -13.30
CA SER A 44 -3.81 -5.60 -14.26
C SER A 44 -4.08 -7.02 -14.74
N ALA A 45 -3.05 -7.73 -15.21
CA ALA A 45 -3.18 -9.10 -15.70
C ALA A 45 -3.77 -10.06 -14.64
N VAL A 46 -3.33 -9.96 -13.37
CA VAL A 46 -3.86 -10.79 -12.29
C VAL A 46 -5.31 -10.44 -11.94
N ALA A 47 -5.67 -9.15 -11.90
CA ALA A 47 -7.04 -8.73 -11.61
C ALA A 47 -8.04 -9.22 -12.68
N PHE A 48 -7.69 -9.06 -13.95
CA PHE A 48 -8.55 -9.50 -15.05
C PHE A 48 -8.53 -11.03 -15.26
N ASP A 49 -7.48 -11.72 -14.82
CA ASP A 49 -7.49 -13.19 -14.73
C ASP A 49 -8.48 -13.69 -13.67
N VAL A 50 -8.58 -13.02 -12.51
CA VAL A 50 -9.61 -13.32 -11.50
C VAL A 50 -11.02 -13.08 -12.06
N LEU A 51 -11.24 -11.96 -12.78
CA LEU A 51 -12.51 -11.73 -13.48
C LEU A 51 -12.83 -12.89 -14.44
N ARG A 52 -11.88 -13.26 -15.30
CA ARG A 52 -12.08 -14.33 -16.28
C ARG A 52 -12.39 -15.66 -15.61
N ARG A 53 -11.62 -16.05 -14.59
CA ARG A 53 -11.83 -17.28 -13.82
C ARG A 53 -13.21 -17.28 -13.16
N TRP A 54 -13.67 -16.13 -12.64
CA TRP A 54 -15.01 -16.01 -12.06
C TRP A 54 -16.13 -16.14 -13.10
N LEU A 55 -15.98 -15.52 -14.27
CA LEU A 55 -16.93 -15.66 -15.37
C LEU A 55 -17.03 -17.12 -15.86
N LEU A 56 -15.89 -17.80 -16.02
CA LEU A 56 -15.85 -19.21 -16.39
C LEU A 56 -16.49 -20.10 -15.31
N ALA A 57 -16.18 -19.87 -14.03
CA ALA A 57 -16.79 -20.59 -12.91
C ALA A 57 -18.30 -20.34 -12.78
N SER A 58 -18.76 -19.17 -13.25
CA SER A 58 -20.18 -18.80 -13.31
C SER A 58 -20.91 -19.38 -14.55
N GLY A 59 -20.20 -20.11 -15.42
CA GLY A 59 -20.76 -20.81 -16.57
C GLY A 59 -20.80 -20.00 -17.88
N TYR A 60 -20.11 -18.86 -17.95
CA TYR A 60 -20.01 -18.09 -19.19
C TYR A 60 -18.98 -18.70 -20.15
N GLU A 61 -19.26 -18.64 -21.45
CA GLU A 61 -18.26 -18.75 -22.51
C GLU A 61 -17.57 -17.38 -22.65
N VAL A 62 -16.24 -17.34 -22.53
CA VAL A 62 -15.48 -16.07 -22.45
C VAL A 62 -14.47 -15.95 -23.59
N ASP A 63 -14.65 -14.94 -24.44
CA ASP A 63 -13.65 -14.49 -25.40
C ASP A 63 -12.81 -13.38 -24.77
N PHE A 64 -11.63 -13.75 -24.27
CA PHE A 64 -10.72 -12.84 -23.58
C PHE A 64 -9.56 -12.42 -24.51
N VAL A 65 -9.54 -11.17 -24.94
CA VAL A 65 -8.53 -10.61 -25.84
C VAL A 65 -7.64 -9.63 -25.07
N ARG A 66 -6.32 -9.76 -25.21
CA ARG A 66 -5.35 -8.82 -24.62
C ARG A 66 -4.21 -8.56 -25.58
N ASN A 67 -4.02 -7.33 -26.02
CA ASN A 67 -2.99 -6.99 -27.01
C ASN A 67 -1.57 -6.97 -26.43
N VAL A 68 -0.60 -6.84 -27.33
CA VAL A 68 0.76 -6.39 -27.01
C VAL A 68 1.08 -5.22 -27.95
N THR A 69 1.46 -4.08 -27.37
CA THR A 69 1.98 -2.95 -28.14
C THR A 69 3.47 -3.17 -28.38
N ASP A 70 3.78 -3.73 -29.55
CA ASP A 70 5.12 -4.12 -30.00
C ASP A 70 5.80 -3.07 -30.90
N VAL A 71 5.13 -1.93 -31.13
CA VAL A 71 5.70 -0.74 -31.76
C VAL A 71 5.26 0.52 -31.02
N ASP A 72 6.21 1.35 -30.57
CA ASP A 72 5.95 2.62 -29.87
C ASP A 72 7.24 3.46 -29.84
N ASP A 73 7.12 4.78 -29.64
CA ASP A 73 8.24 5.70 -29.46
C ASP A 73 9.25 5.23 -28.41
N LYS A 74 8.75 4.68 -27.29
CA LYS A 74 9.62 4.21 -26.20
C LYS A 74 10.41 2.97 -26.59
N ILE A 75 9.83 2.09 -27.41
CA ILE A 75 10.52 0.89 -27.92
C ILE A 75 11.63 1.33 -28.88
N LEU A 76 11.32 2.24 -29.80
CA LEU A 76 12.29 2.75 -30.78
C LEU A 76 13.47 3.45 -30.08
N ALA A 77 13.19 4.34 -29.13
CA ALA A 77 14.22 5.06 -28.38
C ALA A 77 15.12 4.13 -27.56
N LYS A 78 14.54 3.14 -26.86
CA LYS A 78 15.32 2.18 -26.07
C LYS A 78 16.13 1.22 -26.92
N ALA A 79 15.58 0.75 -28.04
CA ALA A 79 16.30 -0.11 -28.96
C ALA A 79 17.50 0.62 -29.57
N GLN A 80 17.31 1.89 -29.97
CA GLN A 80 18.39 2.75 -30.43
C GLN A 80 19.48 2.94 -29.37
N ALA A 81 19.08 3.25 -28.12
CA ALA A 81 20.02 3.40 -27.01
C ALA A 81 20.79 2.11 -26.69
N ALA A 82 20.16 0.95 -26.85
CA ALA A 82 20.77 -0.36 -26.64
C ALA A 82 21.56 -0.88 -27.86
N GLY A 83 21.52 -0.19 -29.01
CA GLY A 83 22.19 -0.62 -30.23
C GLY A 83 21.62 -1.91 -30.83
N VAL A 84 20.34 -2.19 -30.62
CA VAL A 84 19.63 -3.39 -31.15
C VAL A 84 18.47 -2.99 -32.04
N HIS A 85 17.97 -3.93 -32.84
CA HIS A 85 16.75 -3.68 -33.63
C HIS A 85 15.52 -3.56 -32.73
N TRP A 86 14.59 -2.66 -33.06
CA TRP A 86 13.39 -2.42 -32.24
C TRP A 86 12.52 -3.68 -32.09
N TYR A 87 12.33 -4.44 -33.17
CA TYR A 87 11.58 -5.69 -33.15
C TYR A 87 12.28 -6.77 -32.33
N GLN A 88 13.62 -6.74 -32.24
CA GLN A 88 14.39 -7.66 -31.40
C GLN A 88 14.14 -7.37 -29.91
N LEU A 89 14.11 -6.09 -29.53
CA LEU A 89 13.78 -5.66 -28.16
C LEU A 89 12.33 -6.02 -27.81
N ALA A 90 11.37 -5.66 -28.66
CA ALA A 90 9.96 -5.95 -28.45
C ALA A 90 9.71 -7.46 -28.29
N TYR A 91 10.29 -8.29 -29.18
CA TYR A 91 10.16 -9.73 -29.12
C TYR A 91 10.79 -10.34 -27.86
N SER A 92 12.00 -9.91 -27.46
CA SER A 92 12.66 -10.45 -26.28
C SER A 92 11.90 -10.11 -25.00
N VAL A 93 11.40 -8.88 -24.89
CA VAL A 93 10.58 -8.43 -23.75
C VAL A 93 9.23 -9.13 -23.71
N THR A 94 8.59 -9.36 -24.87
CA THR A 94 7.33 -10.13 -24.95
C THR A 94 7.51 -11.53 -24.34
N ARG A 95 8.60 -12.22 -24.68
CA ARG A 95 8.89 -13.55 -24.10
C ARG A 95 9.11 -13.52 -22.58
N VAL A 96 9.75 -12.46 -22.07
CA VAL A 96 9.89 -12.27 -20.61
C VAL A 96 8.53 -12.04 -19.96
N LEU A 97 7.68 -11.25 -20.61
CA LEU A 97 6.33 -10.96 -20.14
C LEU A 97 5.47 -12.23 -20.07
N ASP A 98 5.51 -13.08 -21.11
CA ASP A 98 4.79 -14.36 -21.13
C ASP A 98 5.25 -15.28 -19.99
N GLY A 99 6.57 -15.42 -19.79
CA GLY A 99 7.10 -16.21 -18.68
C GLY A 99 6.72 -15.68 -17.29
N VAL A 100 6.53 -14.36 -17.17
CA VAL A 100 6.01 -13.74 -15.93
C VAL A 100 4.54 -14.05 -15.72
N TYR A 101 3.72 -14.07 -16.76
CA TYR A 101 2.31 -14.47 -16.67
C TYR A 101 2.16 -15.94 -16.27
N ASP A 102 2.95 -16.82 -16.88
CA ASP A 102 3.00 -18.24 -16.53
C ASP A 102 3.41 -18.42 -15.06
N ALA A 103 4.46 -17.73 -14.63
CA ALA A 103 4.96 -17.78 -13.25
C ALA A 103 3.99 -17.19 -12.21
N LEU A 104 2.92 -16.53 -12.64
CA LEU A 104 1.86 -15.98 -11.79
C LEU A 104 0.51 -16.68 -12.03
N ASN A 105 0.51 -17.82 -12.73
CA ASN A 105 -0.70 -18.59 -13.07
C ASN A 105 -1.82 -17.72 -13.71
N VAL A 106 -1.42 -16.78 -14.57
CA VAL A 106 -2.36 -16.00 -15.38
C VAL A 106 -2.73 -16.84 -16.59
N LEU A 107 -4.02 -17.08 -16.81
CA LEU A 107 -4.48 -17.90 -17.93
C LEU A 107 -4.14 -17.22 -19.27
N PRO A 108 -3.68 -17.98 -20.29
CA PRO A 108 -3.42 -17.43 -21.62
C PRO A 108 -4.72 -16.87 -22.22
N PRO A 109 -4.75 -15.63 -22.73
CA PRO A 109 -5.92 -15.06 -23.42
C PRO A 109 -6.43 -15.97 -24.53
N THR A 110 -7.71 -15.83 -24.90
CA THR A 110 -8.27 -16.46 -26.11
C THR A 110 -7.45 -16.06 -27.35
N TYR A 111 -7.03 -14.78 -27.42
CA TYR A 111 -6.10 -14.32 -28.44
C TYR A 111 -5.25 -13.14 -27.95
N VAL A 112 -4.03 -13.03 -28.48
CA VAL A 112 -3.07 -11.95 -28.19
C VAL A 112 -2.71 -11.23 -29.49
N PRO A 113 -3.42 -10.14 -29.86
CA PRO A 113 -3.09 -9.38 -31.05
C PRO A 113 -1.86 -8.49 -30.84
N LEU A 114 -0.95 -8.49 -31.82
CA LEU A 114 0.20 -7.58 -31.87
C LEU A 114 -0.19 -6.32 -32.66
N ALA A 115 0.23 -5.14 -32.22
CA ALA A 115 -0.02 -3.90 -32.94
C ALA A 115 0.55 -3.94 -34.37
N THR A 116 1.77 -4.45 -34.55
CA THR A 116 2.40 -4.58 -35.88
C THR A 116 1.65 -5.53 -36.82
N GLY A 117 0.88 -6.48 -36.27
CA GLY A 117 0.06 -7.42 -37.04
C GLY A 117 -1.30 -6.88 -37.49
N HIS A 118 -1.67 -5.66 -37.06
CA HIS A 118 -3.01 -5.10 -37.21
C HIS A 118 -3.02 -3.70 -37.86
N VAL A 119 -1.92 -3.32 -38.51
CA VAL A 119 -1.83 -2.04 -39.20
C VAL A 119 -2.89 -1.86 -40.31
N PRO A 120 -3.27 -2.89 -41.10
CA PRO A 120 -4.36 -2.74 -42.07
C PRO A 120 -5.67 -2.29 -41.42
N GLU A 121 -6.08 -2.93 -40.33
CA GLU A 121 -7.34 -2.59 -39.64
C GLU A 121 -7.27 -1.20 -38.98
N MET A 122 -6.09 -0.78 -38.52
CA MET A 122 -5.88 0.58 -38.04
C MET A 122 -6.05 1.59 -39.17
N VAL A 123 -5.46 1.35 -40.35
CA VAL A 123 -5.62 2.25 -41.51
C VAL A 123 -7.08 2.34 -41.94
N GLU A 124 -7.78 1.22 -42.04
CA GLU A 124 -9.22 1.18 -42.40
C GLU A 124 -10.08 2.00 -41.43
N LEU A 125 -9.84 1.87 -40.12
CA LEU A 125 -10.57 2.66 -39.12
C LEU A 125 -10.25 4.16 -39.22
N ILE A 126 -9.01 4.51 -39.54
CA ILE A 126 -8.64 5.92 -39.71
C ILE A 126 -9.28 6.50 -40.97
N GLU A 127 -9.31 5.76 -42.08
CA GLU A 127 -10.02 6.17 -43.30
C GLU A 127 -11.50 6.41 -43.01
N GLU A 128 -12.16 5.48 -42.30
CA GLU A 128 -13.56 5.62 -41.88
C GLU A 128 -13.80 6.88 -41.02
N LEU A 129 -12.89 7.16 -40.07
CA LEU A 129 -12.98 8.36 -39.23
C LEU A 129 -12.78 9.65 -40.02
N VAL A 130 -11.89 9.65 -41.03
CA VAL A 130 -11.69 10.80 -41.93
C VAL A 130 -12.93 11.01 -42.79
N GLU A 131 -13.49 9.95 -43.38
CA GLU A 131 -14.71 10.01 -44.20
C GLU A 131 -15.91 10.55 -43.41
N LYS A 132 -16.04 10.18 -42.13
CA LYS A 132 -17.09 10.66 -41.23
C LYS A 132 -16.84 12.05 -40.67
N GLY A 133 -15.69 12.67 -40.96
CA GLY A 133 -15.35 14.01 -40.50
C GLY A 133 -14.88 14.10 -39.04
N HIS A 134 -14.47 12.97 -38.46
CA HIS A 134 -13.96 12.88 -37.08
C HIS A 134 -12.44 12.83 -36.99
N ALA A 135 -11.76 12.68 -38.12
CA ALA A 135 -10.31 12.76 -38.23
C ALA A 135 -9.91 13.61 -39.43
N TYR A 136 -8.66 14.07 -39.45
CA TYR A 136 -8.12 14.83 -40.57
C TYR A 136 -6.62 14.59 -40.75
N PRO A 137 -6.14 14.50 -42.00
CA PRO A 137 -4.70 14.57 -42.28
C PRO A 137 -4.18 15.97 -41.98
N ALA A 138 -3.00 16.04 -41.38
CA ALA A 138 -2.32 17.29 -41.08
C ALA A 138 -2.03 18.08 -42.38
N PRO A 139 -2.30 19.39 -42.41
CA PRO A 139 -2.16 20.20 -43.63
C PRO A 139 -0.71 20.55 -43.99
N ASP A 140 0.27 20.18 -43.15
CA ASP A 140 1.68 20.58 -43.26
C ASP A 140 2.55 19.57 -44.06
N GLY A 141 1.94 18.51 -44.60
CA GLY A 141 2.64 17.49 -45.38
C GLY A 141 3.49 16.53 -44.55
N SER A 142 3.34 16.53 -43.21
CA SER A 142 3.98 15.57 -42.30
C SER A 142 3.56 14.12 -42.54
N GLY A 143 2.36 13.91 -43.09
CA GLY A 143 1.71 12.61 -43.17
C GLY A 143 1.02 12.19 -41.86
N ASP A 144 0.99 13.06 -40.85
CA ASP A 144 0.25 12.82 -39.61
C ASP A 144 -1.27 12.86 -39.86
N VAL A 145 -2.02 12.07 -39.10
CA VAL A 145 -3.50 12.10 -39.06
C VAL A 145 -3.94 12.21 -37.62
N TYR A 146 -4.80 13.18 -37.34
CA TYR A 146 -5.28 13.46 -36.00
C TYR A 146 -6.79 13.21 -35.89
N PHE A 147 -7.23 12.79 -34.71
CA PHE A 147 -8.63 12.81 -34.32
C PHE A 147 -9.03 14.23 -33.90
N ASP A 148 -10.12 14.75 -34.45
CA ASP A 148 -10.68 16.05 -34.08
C ASP A 148 -11.57 15.88 -32.84
N VAL A 149 -11.05 16.23 -31.66
CA VAL A 149 -11.81 16.00 -30.41
C VAL A 149 -13.08 16.84 -30.33
N ARG A 150 -13.16 17.95 -31.07
CA ARG A 150 -14.34 18.82 -31.12
C ARG A 150 -15.42 18.29 -32.05
N SER A 151 -15.05 17.46 -33.02
CA SER A 151 -16.00 16.80 -33.92
C SER A 151 -16.90 15.79 -33.20
N TRP A 152 -16.48 15.28 -32.03
CA TRP A 152 -17.22 14.30 -31.23
C TRP A 152 -17.76 14.92 -29.93
N PRO A 153 -19.05 15.27 -29.85
CA PRO A 153 -19.62 15.91 -28.67
C PRO A 153 -19.55 15.09 -27.38
N GLY A 154 -19.43 13.76 -27.50
CA GLY A 154 -19.33 12.83 -26.37
C GLY A 154 -17.92 12.65 -25.81
N TYR A 155 -16.91 13.38 -26.31
CA TYR A 155 -15.53 13.26 -25.85
C TYR A 155 -15.39 13.73 -24.39
N GLY A 156 -14.78 12.89 -23.55
CA GLY A 156 -14.67 13.13 -22.11
C GLY A 156 -15.77 12.47 -21.28
N SER A 157 -16.68 11.71 -21.89
CA SER A 157 -17.80 11.09 -21.18
C SER A 157 -17.40 9.93 -20.28
N LEU A 158 -16.34 9.17 -20.61
CA LEU A 158 -15.83 8.10 -19.74
C LEU A 158 -15.20 8.67 -18.45
N THR A 159 -14.52 9.82 -18.57
CA THR A 159 -13.81 10.45 -17.45
C THR A 159 -14.64 11.53 -16.76
N GLY A 160 -15.72 11.99 -17.40
CA GLY A 160 -16.54 13.13 -17.02
C GLY A 160 -15.77 14.45 -16.98
N GLN A 161 -14.86 14.63 -17.93
CA GLN A 161 -14.08 15.86 -18.12
C GLN A 161 -14.63 16.65 -19.30
N ARG A 162 -14.68 17.98 -19.21
CA ARG A 162 -14.98 18.81 -20.38
C ARG A 162 -13.73 19.00 -21.20
N ILE A 163 -13.87 19.01 -22.52
CA ILE A 163 -12.75 19.25 -23.46
C ILE A 163 -11.98 20.53 -23.10
N ASP A 164 -12.67 21.58 -22.67
CA ASP A 164 -12.08 22.87 -22.29
C ASP A 164 -11.22 22.86 -21.03
N ASP A 165 -11.35 21.83 -20.20
CA ASP A 165 -10.54 21.66 -19.00
C ASP A 165 -9.38 20.66 -19.22
N MET A 166 -9.27 20.06 -20.41
CA MET A 166 -8.23 19.08 -20.74
C MET A 166 -6.93 19.74 -21.17
N GLU A 167 -5.82 19.13 -20.79
CA GLU A 167 -4.48 19.50 -21.25
C GLU A 167 -4.26 19.11 -22.72
N ALA A 168 -3.25 19.72 -23.34
CA ALA A 168 -2.85 19.40 -24.70
C ALA A 168 -2.38 17.93 -24.81
N ALA A 169 -2.69 17.29 -25.92
CA ALA A 169 -2.27 15.92 -26.19
C ALA A 169 -0.76 15.88 -26.55
N VAL A 170 0.00 15.11 -25.78
CA VAL A 170 1.47 14.99 -25.85
C VAL A 170 1.97 13.77 -26.65
N ASP A 171 1.04 13.07 -27.27
CA ASP A 171 1.23 11.80 -28.00
C ASP A 171 1.94 11.96 -29.35
N ALA A 172 1.94 13.18 -29.89
CA ALA A 172 2.66 13.58 -31.08
C ALA A 172 3.12 15.04 -30.97
N ASP A 173 4.02 15.42 -31.87
CA ASP A 173 4.41 16.81 -32.06
C ASP A 173 3.15 17.67 -32.28
N PRO A 174 2.99 18.84 -31.61
CA PRO A 174 1.80 19.68 -31.75
C PRO A 174 1.65 20.32 -33.14
N ARG A 175 2.65 20.18 -34.02
CA ARG A 175 2.56 20.62 -35.43
C ARG A 175 1.33 20.02 -36.12
N GLY A 176 0.73 20.78 -37.03
CA GLY A 176 -0.40 20.31 -37.85
C GLY A 176 -1.75 20.15 -37.12
N LYS A 177 -1.79 20.15 -35.79
CA LYS A 177 -3.03 20.04 -35.00
C LYS A 177 -3.89 21.32 -35.12
N ARG A 178 -5.20 21.14 -35.36
CA ARG A 178 -6.22 22.20 -35.33
C ARG A 178 -6.54 22.62 -33.90
N ASP A 179 -6.63 21.64 -33.00
CA ASP A 179 -6.82 21.83 -31.57
C ASP A 179 -5.65 21.16 -30.81
N PRO A 180 -5.07 21.80 -29.79
CA PRO A 180 -3.97 21.20 -29.01
C PRO A 180 -4.34 19.87 -28.33
N ARG A 181 -5.63 19.58 -28.15
CA ARG A 181 -6.13 18.33 -27.54
C ARG A 181 -6.33 17.20 -28.55
N ASP A 182 -6.25 17.49 -29.85
CA ASP A 182 -6.33 16.49 -30.90
C ASP A 182 -5.17 15.49 -30.73
N PHE A 183 -5.45 14.20 -30.89
CA PHE A 183 -4.47 13.13 -30.71
C PHE A 183 -4.23 12.39 -32.03
N ALA A 184 -3.02 11.90 -32.23
CA ALA A 184 -2.57 11.20 -33.40
C ALA A 184 -3.24 9.83 -33.51
N LEU A 185 -3.83 9.61 -34.69
CA LEU A 185 -4.25 8.30 -35.16
C LEU A 185 -3.14 7.65 -36.00
N TRP A 186 -2.45 8.46 -36.81
CA TRP A 186 -1.31 8.06 -37.61
C TRP A 186 -0.19 9.07 -37.45
N LYS A 187 1.03 8.58 -37.25
CA LYS A 187 2.25 9.38 -37.12
C LYS A 187 3.07 9.22 -38.39
N GLY A 188 3.11 10.26 -39.22
CA GLY A 188 3.88 10.31 -40.44
C GLY A 188 5.38 10.23 -40.16
N ARG A 189 6.09 9.41 -40.95
CA ARG A 189 7.53 9.22 -40.78
C ARG A 189 8.28 10.48 -41.20
N GLN A 190 8.91 11.14 -40.24
CA GLN A 190 9.67 12.37 -40.48
C GLN A 190 11.03 12.04 -41.13
N PRO A 191 11.38 12.63 -42.29
CA PRO A 191 12.71 12.47 -42.88
C PRO A 191 13.83 12.94 -41.93
N GLY A 192 14.88 12.14 -41.78
CA GLY A 192 16.03 12.50 -40.93
C GLY A 192 15.81 12.36 -39.42
N SER A 193 14.64 11.89 -38.97
CA SER A 193 14.32 11.67 -37.54
C SER A 193 15.14 10.57 -36.85
N GLY A 194 15.86 9.75 -37.62
CA GLY A 194 16.50 8.53 -37.11
C GLY A 194 15.53 7.35 -36.92
N GLU A 195 14.24 7.54 -37.18
CA GLU A 195 13.25 6.46 -37.13
C GLU A 195 13.53 5.41 -38.22
N PRO A 196 13.69 4.12 -37.84
CA PRO A 196 14.01 3.08 -38.81
C PRO A 196 12.84 2.86 -39.77
N GLU A 197 13.15 2.70 -41.07
CA GLU A 197 12.11 2.45 -42.08
C GLU A 197 11.29 1.19 -41.78
N SER A 198 11.90 0.20 -41.12
CA SER A 198 11.24 -1.02 -40.68
C SER A 198 10.16 -0.81 -39.63
N ALA A 199 10.13 0.32 -38.93
CA ALA A 199 9.06 0.70 -37.98
C ALA A 199 7.98 1.58 -38.62
N SER A 200 7.85 1.53 -39.95
CA SER A 200 6.85 2.31 -40.68
C SER A 200 6.17 1.47 -41.77
N TRP A 201 4.92 1.82 -42.09
CA TRP A 201 4.06 1.15 -43.05
C TRP A 201 3.54 2.15 -44.08
N PRO A 202 3.26 1.71 -45.32
CA PRO A 202 2.57 2.55 -46.29
C PRO A 202 1.13 2.81 -45.83
N SER A 203 0.64 4.03 -46.08
CA SER A 203 -0.75 4.43 -45.84
C SER A 203 -1.18 5.46 -46.90
N PRO A 204 -2.48 5.79 -47.00
CA PRO A 204 -2.97 6.85 -47.89
C PRO A 204 -2.32 8.23 -47.64
N TRP A 205 -1.82 8.47 -46.43
CA TRP A 205 -1.22 9.74 -46.02
C TRP A 205 0.31 9.74 -46.09
N GLY A 206 0.91 8.68 -46.62
CA GLY A 206 2.36 8.47 -46.67
C GLY A 206 2.85 7.41 -45.68
N ARG A 207 4.16 7.15 -45.67
CA ARG A 207 4.73 6.18 -44.73
C ARG A 207 4.67 6.72 -43.31
N GLY A 208 4.26 5.90 -42.35
CA GLY A 208 4.18 6.27 -40.95
C GLY A 208 3.88 5.07 -40.08
N ARG A 209 3.35 5.29 -38.88
CA ARG A 209 2.97 4.24 -37.94
C ARG A 209 1.72 4.64 -37.16
N PRO A 210 0.99 3.67 -36.58
CA PRO A 210 -0.19 4.00 -35.77
C PRO A 210 0.16 4.84 -34.53
N GLY A 211 -0.79 5.67 -34.11
CA GLY A 211 -0.80 6.26 -32.77
C GLY A 211 -1.27 5.24 -31.73
N TRP A 212 -0.78 5.34 -30.50
CA TRP A 212 -0.99 4.32 -29.46
C TRP A 212 -2.47 3.93 -29.23
N HIS A 213 -3.40 4.88 -29.35
CA HIS A 213 -4.83 4.66 -29.08
C HIS A 213 -5.54 3.86 -30.18
N ILE A 214 -5.19 4.10 -31.46
CA ILE A 214 -5.92 3.49 -32.58
C ILE A 214 -5.73 1.97 -32.64
N GLU A 215 -4.61 1.50 -32.08
CA GLU A 215 -4.27 0.08 -32.00
C GLU A 215 -5.40 -0.69 -31.31
N CYS A 216 -5.75 -0.29 -30.10
CA CYS A 216 -6.72 -1.00 -29.26
C CYS A 216 -8.13 -0.94 -29.85
N SER A 217 -8.55 0.21 -30.40
CA SER A 217 -9.84 0.35 -31.08
C SER A 217 -9.98 -0.61 -32.26
N ALA A 218 -8.96 -0.69 -33.12
CA ALA A 218 -8.98 -1.56 -34.29
C ALA A 218 -8.92 -3.05 -33.90
N MET A 219 -8.02 -3.41 -32.99
CA MET A 219 -7.84 -4.80 -32.54
C MET A 219 -9.07 -5.31 -31.79
N ALA A 220 -9.64 -4.54 -30.86
CA ALA A 220 -10.86 -4.93 -30.16
C ALA A 220 -12.02 -5.15 -31.14
N GLY A 221 -12.20 -4.22 -32.10
CA GLY A 221 -13.24 -4.33 -33.13
C GLY A 221 -13.09 -5.58 -34.00
N LYS A 222 -11.86 -5.96 -34.37
CA LYS A 222 -11.59 -7.13 -35.21
C LYS A 222 -12.00 -8.45 -34.55
N TYR A 223 -11.72 -8.59 -33.24
CA TYR A 223 -11.89 -9.87 -32.54
C TYR A 223 -13.22 -9.98 -31.78
N LEU A 224 -13.76 -8.87 -31.28
CA LEU A 224 -14.99 -8.86 -30.47
C LEU A 224 -16.17 -8.20 -31.19
N GLY A 225 -15.95 -7.66 -32.39
CA GLY A 225 -16.97 -7.00 -33.20
C GLY A 225 -17.20 -5.53 -32.83
N GLU A 226 -18.23 -4.93 -33.41
CA GLU A 226 -18.55 -3.50 -33.23
C GLU A 226 -19.02 -3.16 -31.81
N SER A 227 -19.44 -4.15 -31.01
CA SER A 227 -19.86 -3.99 -29.62
C SER A 227 -19.54 -5.25 -28.81
N PHE A 228 -19.02 -5.07 -27.60
CA PHE A 228 -18.65 -6.15 -26.68
C PHE A 228 -18.91 -5.75 -25.23
N ASP A 229 -18.77 -6.72 -24.32
CA ASP A 229 -19.22 -6.59 -22.94
C ASP A 229 -18.28 -5.71 -22.11
N ILE A 230 -17.03 -6.14 -21.91
CA ILE A 230 -16.13 -5.54 -20.92
C ILE A 230 -14.85 -5.04 -21.56
N HIS A 231 -14.50 -3.78 -21.29
CA HIS A 231 -13.16 -3.24 -21.55
C HIS A 231 -12.43 -2.96 -20.23
N GLY A 232 -11.21 -3.49 -20.12
CA GLY A 232 -10.39 -3.46 -18.91
C GLY A 232 -9.02 -2.81 -19.08
N GLY A 233 -8.48 -2.23 -18.00
CA GLY A 233 -7.08 -1.81 -17.93
C GLY A 233 -6.69 -1.19 -16.59
N GLY A 234 -5.46 -0.67 -16.51
CA GLY A 234 -5.02 0.14 -15.36
C GLY A 234 -5.79 1.47 -15.28
N VAL A 235 -5.94 2.03 -14.07
CA VAL A 235 -6.64 3.31 -13.87
C VAL A 235 -6.00 4.49 -14.61
N ASP A 236 -4.71 4.42 -14.93
CA ASP A 236 -4.03 5.34 -15.84
C ASP A 236 -4.50 5.28 -17.28
N LEU A 237 -4.94 4.11 -17.74
CA LEU A 237 -5.44 3.97 -19.09
C LEU A 237 -6.80 4.65 -19.26
N ARG A 238 -7.54 4.91 -18.17
CA ARG A 238 -8.83 5.61 -18.23
C ARG A 238 -8.74 6.94 -18.97
N PHE A 239 -7.65 7.69 -18.80
CA PHE A 239 -7.37 8.90 -19.58
C PHE A 239 -5.87 9.06 -19.83
N PRO A 240 -5.45 9.38 -21.06
CA PRO A 240 -6.30 9.61 -22.23
C PRO A 240 -6.71 8.34 -22.98
N HIS A 241 -6.10 7.19 -22.68
CA HIS A 241 -6.11 6.04 -23.59
C HIS A 241 -7.52 5.49 -23.91
N HIS A 242 -8.25 5.04 -22.90
CA HIS A 242 -9.60 4.47 -23.05
C HIS A 242 -10.65 5.51 -23.48
N GLU A 243 -10.50 6.78 -23.07
CA GLU A 243 -11.34 7.87 -23.56
C GLU A 243 -11.16 8.05 -25.08
N ASN A 244 -9.91 7.99 -25.56
CA ASN A 244 -9.58 8.10 -26.98
C ASN A 244 -10.07 6.88 -27.76
N GLU A 245 -9.94 5.67 -27.23
CA GLU A 245 -10.45 4.46 -27.86
C GLU A 245 -11.97 4.47 -28.02
N GLN A 246 -12.66 4.88 -26.94
CA GLN A 246 -14.09 5.06 -26.97
C GLN A 246 -14.49 6.10 -28.02
N ALA A 247 -13.78 7.24 -28.08
CA ALA A 247 -14.05 8.28 -29.05
C ALA A 247 -13.85 7.81 -30.48
N GLN A 248 -12.71 7.17 -30.78
CA GLN A 248 -12.43 6.58 -32.10
C GLN A 248 -13.51 5.59 -32.51
N SER A 249 -13.86 4.65 -31.64
CA SER A 249 -14.81 3.58 -31.98
C SER A 249 -16.24 4.11 -32.10
N ARG A 250 -16.70 4.98 -31.18
CA ARG A 250 -18.05 5.53 -31.21
C ARG A 250 -18.25 6.56 -32.31
N ALA A 251 -17.23 7.37 -32.62
CA ALA A 251 -17.26 8.28 -33.76
C ALA A 251 -17.28 7.52 -35.10
N ALA A 252 -16.68 6.32 -35.16
CA ALA A 252 -16.87 5.38 -36.26
C ALA A 252 -18.27 4.71 -36.25
N GLY A 253 -19.18 5.05 -35.34
CA GLY A 253 -20.54 4.50 -35.30
C GLY A 253 -20.65 3.13 -34.62
N ARG A 254 -19.61 2.68 -33.91
CA ARG A 254 -19.56 1.40 -33.21
C ARG A 254 -20.01 1.57 -31.74
N GLY A 255 -20.67 0.57 -31.17
CA GLY A 255 -21.08 0.60 -29.75
C GLY A 255 -19.92 0.42 -28.78
N PHE A 256 -18.85 -0.26 -29.21
CA PHE A 256 -17.61 -0.56 -28.47
C PHE A 256 -17.88 -1.30 -27.15
N ALA A 257 -17.43 -0.79 -26.01
CA ALA A 257 -17.57 -1.47 -24.72
C ALA A 257 -18.85 -1.08 -23.96
N SER A 258 -19.51 -2.07 -23.37
CA SER A 258 -20.69 -1.88 -22.51
C SER A 258 -20.34 -1.59 -21.04
N TYR A 259 -19.23 -2.12 -20.54
CA TYR A 259 -18.71 -1.93 -19.18
C TYR A 259 -17.23 -1.54 -19.21
N TRP A 260 -16.83 -0.60 -18.36
CA TRP A 260 -15.44 -0.18 -18.21
C TRP A 260 -14.89 -0.49 -16.83
N LEU A 261 -13.95 -1.43 -16.74
CA LEU A 261 -13.34 -1.85 -15.47
C LEU A 261 -11.89 -1.35 -15.39
N HIS A 262 -11.51 -0.75 -14.26
CA HIS A 262 -10.15 -0.26 -14.06
C HIS A 262 -9.56 -0.73 -12.72
N ASN A 263 -8.39 -1.37 -12.76
CA ASN A 263 -7.65 -1.72 -11.54
C ASN A 263 -6.82 -0.53 -11.04
N ALA A 264 -6.66 -0.44 -9.73
CA ALA A 264 -5.87 0.61 -9.09
C ALA A 264 -4.37 0.28 -9.06
N TRP A 265 -3.60 1.28 -8.64
CA TRP A 265 -2.15 1.30 -8.63
C TRP A 265 -1.52 0.33 -7.62
N ILE A 266 -0.32 -0.15 -7.95
CA ILE A 266 0.66 -0.56 -6.93
C ILE A 266 1.67 0.56 -6.79
N THR A 267 1.86 1.05 -5.58
CA THR A 267 2.83 2.10 -5.21
C THR A 267 3.92 1.51 -4.31
N THR A 268 4.99 2.25 -4.06
CA THR A 268 6.04 1.84 -3.10
C THR A 268 6.23 2.89 -2.02
N ALA A 269 6.20 2.48 -0.76
CA ALA A 269 6.39 3.37 0.37
C ALA A 269 7.88 3.71 0.55
N GLY A 270 8.29 4.92 0.15
CA GLY A 270 9.42 5.66 0.75
C GLY A 270 10.81 5.00 0.85
N GLU A 271 11.03 3.81 0.29
CA GLU A 271 12.35 3.19 0.27
C GLU A 271 13.26 4.02 -0.61
N LYS A 272 14.31 4.54 0.04
CA LYS A 272 15.40 5.31 -0.54
C LYS A 272 15.92 4.61 -1.80
N MET A 273 15.55 5.11 -2.98
CA MET A 273 15.98 4.53 -4.25
C MET A 273 17.49 4.69 -4.43
N SER A 274 18.27 3.65 -4.13
CA SER A 274 19.60 3.50 -4.70
C SER A 274 19.45 3.03 -6.15
N LYS A 275 20.43 3.36 -7.01
CA LYS A 275 20.50 2.88 -8.41
C LYS A 275 20.38 1.35 -8.57
N SER A 276 20.50 0.58 -7.49
CA SER A 276 20.33 -0.88 -7.48
C SER A 276 18.89 -1.36 -7.23
N LEU A 277 17.96 -0.50 -6.78
CA LEU A 277 16.59 -0.89 -6.41
C LEU A 277 15.54 -0.64 -7.51
N GLY A 278 15.85 0.11 -8.58
CA GLY A 278 14.95 0.21 -9.75
C GLY A 278 14.65 -1.16 -10.37
N ASN A 279 15.59 -2.10 -10.24
CA ASN A 279 15.42 -3.50 -10.66
C ASN A 279 14.63 -4.35 -9.63
N SER A 280 14.44 -3.88 -8.40
CA SER A 280 13.88 -4.70 -7.30
C SER A 280 12.38 -4.98 -7.41
N LEU A 281 11.65 -4.21 -8.22
CA LEU A 281 10.22 -4.42 -8.49
C LEU A 281 9.95 -5.07 -9.85
N VAL A 282 10.99 -5.32 -10.64
CA VAL A 282 10.83 -6.09 -11.87
C VAL A 282 10.50 -7.52 -11.45
N VAL A 283 9.44 -8.10 -12.04
CA VAL A 283 8.87 -9.35 -11.54
C VAL A 283 9.87 -10.50 -11.48
N PRO A 284 10.75 -10.73 -12.48
CA PRO A 284 11.79 -11.76 -12.38
C PRO A 284 12.67 -11.61 -11.12
N SER A 285 13.10 -10.39 -10.78
CA SER A 285 13.89 -10.13 -9.58
C SER A 285 13.10 -10.28 -8.28
N VAL A 286 11.79 -10.01 -8.30
CA VAL A 286 10.92 -10.28 -7.14
C VAL A 286 10.77 -11.79 -6.94
N LEU A 287 10.57 -12.55 -8.02
CA LEU A 287 10.41 -14.01 -8.00
C LEU A 287 11.68 -14.77 -7.57
N GLU A 288 12.85 -14.13 -7.62
CA GLU A 288 14.07 -14.67 -6.97
C GLU A 288 13.96 -14.71 -5.44
N ARG A 289 13.08 -13.91 -4.84
CA ARG A 289 12.95 -13.74 -3.38
C ARG A 289 11.68 -14.36 -2.80
N VAL A 290 10.61 -14.46 -3.59
CA VAL A 290 9.29 -14.92 -3.16
C VAL A 290 8.69 -15.90 -4.17
N ARG A 291 7.78 -16.80 -3.74
CA ARG A 291 7.11 -17.72 -4.67
C ARG A 291 6.11 -16.96 -5.53
N GLY A 292 5.94 -17.37 -6.80
CA GLY A 292 4.94 -16.78 -7.69
C GLY A 292 3.52 -16.83 -7.12
N ILE A 293 3.15 -17.92 -6.47
CA ILE A 293 1.83 -18.08 -5.82
C ILE A 293 1.63 -17.09 -4.66
N GLU A 294 2.70 -16.75 -3.93
CA GLU A 294 2.66 -15.78 -2.82
C GLU A 294 2.55 -14.35 -3.36
N LEU A 295 3.30 -14.03 -4.42
CA LEU A 295 3.19 -12.74 -5.11
C LEU A 295 1.79 -12.55 -5.73
N ARG A 296 1.23 -13.61 -6.34
CA ARG A 296 -0.15 -13.59 -6.84
C ARG A 296 -1.14 -13.38 -5.70
N TYR A 297 -1.07 -14.18 -4.64
CA TYR A 297 -1.95 -14.05 -3.48
C TYR A 297 -1.91 -12.64 -2.88
N TYR A 298 -0.72 -12.06 -2.74
CA TYR A 298 -0.53 -10.68 -2.28
C TYR A 298 -1.33 -9.67 -3.11
N MET A 299 -1.30 -9.78 -4.44
CA MET A 299 -2.05 -8.88 -5.33
C MET A 299 -3.56 -9.12 -5.29
N VAL A 300 -4.00 -10.37 -5.12
CA VAL A 300 -5.41 -10.77 -5.10
C VAL A 300 -6.10 -10.46 -3.77
N ALA A 301 -5.37 -10.51 -2.65
CA ALA A 301 -5.93 -10.28 -1.32
C ALA A 301 -6.51 -8.87 -1.14
N ALA A 302 -6.02 -7.90 -1.91
CA ALA A 302 -6.58 -6.56 -1.98
C ALA A 302 -7.59 -6.44 -3.14
N HIS A 303 -8.66 -5.68 -2.92
CA HIS A 303 -9.63 -5.39 -3.97
C HIS A 303 -8.96 -4.76 -5.20
N TYR A 304 -9.36 -5.16 -6.41
CA TYR A 304 -8.68 -4.74 -7.64
C TYR A 304 -8.69 -3.21 -7.85
N ARG A 305 -9.73 -2.53 -7.35
CA ARG A 305 -9.88 -1.05 -7.36
C ARG A 305 -9.20 -0.31 -6.20
N SER A 306 -8.51 -1.00 -5.28
CA SER A 306 -7.81 -0.37 -4.15
C SER A 306 -6.33 -0.19 -4.43
N THR A 307 -5.76 0.99 -4.15
CA THR A 307 -4.30 1.16 -4.24
C THR A 307 -3.59 0.27 -3.22
N VAL A 308 -2.51 -0.39 -3.65
CA VAL A 308 -1.71 -1.28 -2.80
C VAL A 308 -0.31 -0.71 -2.66
N GLU A 309 0.12 -0.47 -1.42
CA GLU A 309 1.50 -0.08 -1.11
C GLU A 309 2.36 -1.34 -1.02
N PHE A 310 3.24 -1.53 -2.00
CA PHE A 310 4.19 -2.64 -2.03
C PHE A 310 5.33 -2.44 -1.05
N SER A 311 5.54 -3.45 -0.21
CA SER A 311 6.78 -3.72 0.49
C SER A 311 7.00 -5.22 0.60
N PHE A 312 8.26 -5.66 0.76
CA PHE A 312 8.55 -7.07 0.96
C PHE A 312 8.00 -7.58 2.29
N GLU A 313 7.89 -6.73 3.31
CA GLU A 313 7.29 -7.06 4.60
C GLU A 313 5.80 -7.35 4.47
N ALA A 314 5.05 -6.51 3.74
CA ALA A 314 3.62 -6.71 3.52
C ALA A 314 3.36 -7.98 2.67
N LEU A 315 4.23 -8.24 1.69
CA LEU A 315 4.19 -9.47 0.91
C LEU A 315 4.42 -10.70 1.79
N GLU A 316 5.45 -10.69 2.64
CA GLU A 316 5.74 -11.83 3.53
C GLU A 316 4.61 -12.05 4.57
N GLU A 317 3.98 -10.99 5.06
CA GLU A 317 2.80 -11.10 5.92
C GLU A 317 1.63 -11.79 5.20
N ALA A 318 1.34 -11.38 3.96
CA ALA A 318 0.32 -12.03 3.13
C ALA A 318 0.68 -13.50 2.85
N ALA A 319 1.95 -13.77 2.53
CA ALA A 319 2.46 -15.12 2.29
C ALA A 319 2.31 -16.02 3.53
N ALA A 320 2.67 -15.53 4.71
CA ALA A 320 2.47 -16.26 5.97
C ALA A 320 0.98 -16.54 6.25
N GLY A 321 0.10 -15.63 5.83
CA GLY A 321 -1.34 -15.83 5.78
C GLY A 321 -1.73 -17.03 4.93
N PHE A 322 -1.32 -17.00 3.66
CA PHE A 322 -1.62 -18.01 2.66
C PHE A 322 -1.07 -19.40 3.02
N ARG A 323 0.14 -19.49 3.59
CA ARG A 323 0.75 -20.77 4.01
C ARG A 323 -0.11 -21.54 5.03
N ARG A 324 -1.02 -20.88 5.76
CA ARG A 324 -1.98 -21.58 6.63
C ARG A 324 -3.04 -22.37 5.84
N VAL A 325 -3.44 -21.85 4.68
CA VAL A 325 -4.33 -22.54 3.75
C VAL A 325 -3.61 -23.74 3.13
N GLU A 326 -2.36 -23.55 2.69
CA GLU A 326 -1.50 -24.65 2.22
C GLU A 326 -1.36 -25.75 3.29
N GLY A 327 -1.06 -25.36 4.53
CA GLY A 327 -0.92 -26.31 5.63
C GLY A 327 -2.20 -27.08 5.96
N PHE A 328 -3.38 -26.50 5.72
CA PHE A 328 -4.64 -27.22 5.81
C PHE A 328 -4.78 -28.26 4.69
N LEU A 329 -4.51 -27.88 3.44
CA LEU A 329 -4.60 -28.80 2.31
C LEU A 329 -3.59 -29.95 2.42
N ALA A 330 -2.37 -29.68 2.88
CA ALA A 330 -1.35 -30.70 3.14
C ALA A 330 -1.82 -31.75 4.16
N ARG A 331 -2.38 -31.32 5.30
CA ARG A 331 -2.98 -32.24 6.29
C ARG A 331 -4.20 -32.99 5.73
N ALA A 332 -4.97 -32.35 4.86
CA ALA A 332 -6.09 -33.01 4.20
C ALA A 332 -5.62 -34.11 3.23
N VAL A 333 -4.50 -33.94 2.53
CA VAL A 333 -3.86 -35.02 1.75
C VAL A 333 -3.53 -36.20 2.66
N GLU A 334 -2.85 -35.96 3.78
CA GLU A 334 -2.47 -37.01 4.73
C GLU A 334 -3.68 -37.80 5.25
N THR A 335 -4.81 -37.11 5.41
CA THR A 335 -6.04 -37.69 5.97
C THR A 335 -6.91 -38.38 4.91
N LEU A 336 -7.00 -37.83 3.70
CA LEU A 336 -7.88 -38.30 2.62
C LEU A 336 -7.15 -39.22 1.63
N GLY A 337 -5.82 -39.27 1.65
CA GLY A 337 -4.96 -39.92 0.66
C GLY A 337 -4.78 -39.08 -0.61
N GLU A 338 -5.89 -38.62 -1.18
CA GLU A 338 -5.93 -37.81 -2.40
C GLU A 338 -6.93 -36.66 -2.22
N LEU A 339 -6.54 -35.45 -2.64
CA LEU A 339 -7.46 -34.31 -2.61
C LEU A 339 -8.55 -34.50 -3.65
N PRO A 340 -9.81 -34.18 -3.31
CA PRO A 340 -10.87 -34.08 -4.32
C PRO A 340 -10.53 -32.97 -5.31
N GLU A 341 -11.04 -33.10 -6.53
CA GLU A 341 -11.08 -32.02 -7.52
C GLU A 341 -11.79 -30.77 -6.95
N PRO A 342 -11.47 -29.57 -7.49
CA PRO A 342 -12.23 -28.35 -7.19
C PRO A 342 -13.75 -28.61 -7.33
N GLY A 343 -14.48 -28.30 -6.26
CA GLY A 343 -15.92 -28.49 -6.18
C GLY A 343 -16.69 -27.18 -6.37
N VAL A 344 -17.63 -26.91 -5.46
CA VAL A 344 -18.45 -25.69 -5.48
C VAL A 344 -17.94 -24.73 -4.40
N ALA A 345 -17.74 -23.46 -4.76
CA ALA A 345 -17.41 -22.41 -3.80
C ALA A 345 -18.56 -22.19 -2.80
N CYS A 346 -18.23 -21.81 -1.56
CA CYS A 346 -19.27 -21.54 -0.57
C CYS A 346 -20.09 -20.29 -0.91
N ALA A 347 -21.29 -20.18 -0.34
CA ALA A 347 -22.23 -19.08 -0.65
C ALA A 347 -21.67 -17.70 -0.31
N GLU A 348 -20.87 -17.59 0.76
CA GLU A 348 -20.21 -16.36 1.18
C GLU A 348 -19.16 -15.91 0.16
N PHE A 349 -18.40 -16.85 -0.40
CA PHE A 349 -17.43 -16.56 -1.47
C PHE A 349 -18.14 -16.12 -2.75
N VAL A 350 -19.19 -16.84 -3.16
CA VAL A 350 -20.01 -16.47 -4.33
C VAL A 350 -20.58 -15.06 -4.16
N THR A 351 -21.15 -14.78 -2.98
CA THR A 351 -21.69 -13.45 -2.65
C THR A 351 -20.63 -12.35 -2.73
N ALA A 352 -19.42 -12.62 -2.22
CA ALA A 352 -18.32 -11.67 -2.29
C ALA A 352 -17.83 -11.44 -3.72
N MET A 353 -17.72 -12.49 -4.54
CA MET A 353 -17.27 -12.38 -5.94
C MET A 353 -18.34 -11.74 -6.84
N ASP A 354 -19.62 -12.01 -6.60
CA ASP A 354 -20.76 -11.35 -7.27
C ASP A 354 -20.82 -9.85 -6.98
N ASP A 355 -20.27 -9.38 -5.85
CA ASP A 355 -20.21 -7.97 -5.49
C ASP A 355 -18.87 -7.35 -5.92
N ASP A 356 -18.78 -6.99 -7.20
CA ASP A 356 -17.64 -6.30 -7.81
C ASP A 356 -16.29 -7.02 -7.64
N LEU A 357 -16.27 -8.36 -7.71
CA LEU A 357 -15.08 -9.17 -7.46
C LEU A 357 -14.44 -8.84 -6.10
N GLY A 358 -15.26 -8.86 -5.04
CA GLY A 358 -14.91 -8.56 -3.65
C GLY A 358 -13.87 -9.50 -3.03
N THR A 359 -12.66 -9.57 -3.58
CA THR A 359 -11.62 -10.52 -3.20
C THR A 359 -11.21 -10.48 -1.72
N PRO A 360 -11.20 -9.35 -0.98
CA PRO A 360 -10.91 -9.38 0.46
C PRO A 360 -11.93 -10.18 1.26
N ALA A 361 -13.22 -10.03 0.96
CA ALA A 361 -14.29 -10.79 1.59
C ALA A 361 -14.27 -12.26 1.13
N ALA A 362 -13.96 -12.49 -0.14
CA ALA A 362 -13.79 -13.84 -0.70
C ALA A 362 -12.64 -14.60 -0.01
N VAL A 363 -11.49 -13.96 0.21
CA VAL A 363 -10.37 -14.51 0.98
C VAL A 363 -10.77 -14.76 2.44
N GLY A 364 -11.57 -13.88 3.05
CA GLY A 364 -12.17 -14.12 4.36
C GLY A 364 -12.97 -15.43 4.42
N ALA A 365 -13.84 -15.65 3.43
CA ALA A 365 -14.63 -16.88 3.31
C ALA A 365 -13.74 -18.14 3.18
N VAL A 366 -12.64 -18.06 2.42
CA VAL A 366 -11.65 -19.15 2.34
C VAL A 366 -11.12 -19.51 3.74
N PHE A 367 -10.69 -18.53 4.53
CA PHE A 367 -10.16 -18.80 5.87
C PHE A 367 -11.21 -19.35 6.83
N ASP A 368 -12.46 -18.93 6.73
CA ASP A 368 -13.54 -19.47 7.55
C ASP A 368 -13.82 -20.94 7.22
N VAL A 369 -13.89 -21.29 5.92
CA VAL A 369 -14.06 -22.68 5.48
C VAL A 369 -12.85 -23.55 5.88
N VAL A 370 -11.63 -23.03 5.77
CA VAL A 370 -10.41 -23.69 6.27
C VAL A 370 -10.47 -23.93 7.78
N ARG A 371 -11.02 -22.99 8.56
CA ARG A 371 -11.19 -23.16 10.01
C ARG A 371 -12.14 -24.32 10.32
N GLU A 372 -13.26 -24.43 9.61
CA GLU A 372 -14.18 -25.56 9.76
C GLU A 372 -13.55 -26.88 9.32
N GLY A 373 -12.82 -26.89 8.20
CA GLY A 373 -12.07 -28.06 7.73
C GLY A 373 -11.06 -28.57 8.75
N ASN A 374 -10.37 -27.67 9.45
CA ASN A 374 -9.43 -28.04 10.50
C ASN A 374 -10.08 -28.77 11.69
N LYS A 375 -11.34 -28.47 12.02
CA LYS A 375 -12.09 -29.21 13.04
C LYS A 375 -12.42 -30.63 12.57
N LEU A 376 -12.73 -30.79 11.29
CA LEU A 376 -13.06 -32.08 10.69
C LEU A 376 -11.85 -33.01 10.56
N LEU A 377 -10.64 -32.46 10.40
CA LEU A 377 -9.40 -33.26 10.38
C LEU A 377 -9.22 -34.11 11.65
N ALA A 378 -9.66 -33.62 12.82
CA ALA A 378 -9.58 -34.38 14.07
C ALA A 378 -10.46 -35.66 14.08
N GLY A 379 -11.50 -35.70 13.24
CA GLY A 379 -12.38 -36.86 13.07
C GLY A 379 -11.90 -37.87 12.02
N GLY A 380 -10.78 -37.60 11.34
CA GLY A 380 -10.26 -38.43 10.25
C GLY A 380 -11.00 -38.25 8.92
N SER A 381 -10.78 -39.19 8.00
CA SER A 381 -11.36 -39.15 6.66
C SER A 381 -12.89 -39.22 6.71
N SER A 382 -13.56 -38.23 6.12
CA SER A 382 -15.01 -38.15 6.09
C SER A 382 -15.53 -37.46 4.82
N PRO A 383 -16.78 -37.75 4.38
CA PRO A 383 -17.40 -37.04 3.26
C PRO A 383 -17.48 -35.52 3.48
N ALA A 384 -17.70 -35.09 4.73
CA ALA A 384 -17.75 -33.68 5.09
C ALA A 384 -16.40 -32.99 4.88
N LEU A 385 -15.29 -33.61 5.31
CA LEU A 385 -13.94 -33.09 5.08
C LEU A 385 -13.63 -33.02 3.58
N ARG A 386 -14.01 -34.05 2.81
CA ARG A 386 -13.84 -34.06 1.34
C ARG A 386 -14.62 -32.90 0.69
N GLY A 387 -15.87 -32.66 1.09
CA GLY A 387 -16.66 -31.54 0.58
C GLY A 387 -16.04 -30.17 0.89
N VAL A 388 -15.54 -29.99 2.12
CA VAL A 388 -14.86 -28.75 2.53
C VAL A 388 -13.59 -28.51 1.71
N VAL A 389 -12.78 -29.54 1.51
CA VAL A 389 -11.54 -29.42 0.72
C VAL A 389 -11.84 -29.09 -0.74
N ALA A 390 -12.83 -29.76 -1.35
CA ALA A 390 -13.26 -29.46 -2.71
C ALA A 390 -13.72 -27.99 -2.84
N SER A 391 -14.46 -27.48 -1.84
CA SER A 391 -14.91 -26.09 -1.81
C SER A 391 -13.74 -25.11 -1.66
N VAL A 392 -12.77 -25.39 -0.78
CA VAL A 392 -11.55 -24.57 -0.65
C VAL A 392 -10.79 -24.52 -1.97
N ARG A 393 -10.58 -25.67 -2.62
CA ARG A 393 -9.90 -25.73 -3.92
C ARG A 393 -10.63 -24.95 -5.00
N ALA A 394 -11.96 -25.01 -5.06
CA ALA A 394 -12.75 -24.20 -6.00
C ALA A 394 -12.56 -22.69 -5.80
N MET A 395 -12.56 -22.23 -4.55
CA MET A 395 -12.31 -20.82 -4.24
C MET A 395 -10.88 -20.40 -4.61
N LEU A 396 -9.89 -21.25 -4.30
CA LEU A 396 -8.50 -20.96 -4.64
C LEU A 396 -8.24 -21.00 -6.15
N ASP A 397 -8.93 -21.86 -6.90
CA ASP A 397 -8.85 -21.93 -8.36
C ASP A 397 -9.37 -20.65 -9.02
N VAL A 398 -10.50 -20.09 -8.54
CA VAL A 398 -11.01 -18.78 -8.99
C VAL A 398 -9.98 -17.66 -8.74
N LEU A 399 -9.34 -17.68 -7.57
CA LEU A 399 -8.28 -16.73 -7.22
C LEU A 399 -6.95 -17.04 -7.94
N GLY A 400 -6.84 -18.18 -8.63
CA GLY A 400 -5.65 -18.70 -9.30
C GLY A 400 -4.50 -19.06 -8.36
N VAL A 401 -4.79 -19.35 -7.09
CA VAL A 401 -3.82 -19.67 -6.04
C VAL A 401 -4.08 -21.05 -5.41
N ASP A 402 -4.66 -22.01 -6.15
CA ASP A 402 -4.69 -23.41 -5.70
C ASP A 402 -3.26 -23.99 -5.77
N PRO A 403 -2.62 -24.38 -4.65
CA PRO A 403 -1.27 -24.96 -4.66
C PRO A 403 -1.16 -26.28 -5.44
N TYR A 404 -2.29 -26.89 -5.79
CA TYR A 404 -2.38 -28.13 -6.57
C TYR A 404 -2.77 -27.88 -8.04
N ASP A 405 -2.87 -26.62 -8.48
CA ASP A 405 -2.95 -26.28 -9.90
C ASP A 405 -1.62 -26.65 -10.59
N PRO A 406 -1.64 -27.42 -11.68
CA PRO A 406 -0.45 -27.84 -12.40
C PRO A 406 0.40 -26.67 -12.94
N ALA A 407 -0.17 -25.47 -13.10
CA ALA A 407 0.55 -24.27 -13.53
C ALA A 407 1.66 -23.87 -12.53
N TRP A 408 1.54 -24.23 -11.26
CA TRP A 408 2.60 -23.98 -10.26
C TRP A 408 3.76 -24.99 -10.34
N GLY A 409 3.71 -25.91 -11.31
CA GLY A 409 4.62 -27.04 -11.44
C GLY A 409 4.18 -28.24 -10.58
N PRO A 410 4.91 -29.37 -10.62
CA PRO A 410 4.70 -30.43 -9.64
C PRO A 410 4.78 -29.80 -8.26
N SER A 411 3.75 -30.00 -7.42
CA SER A 411 3.72 -29.50 -6.04
C SER A 411 5.13 -29.62 -5.48
N ARG A 412 5.72 -28.53 -4.99
CA ARG A 412 7.11 -28.42 -4.52
C ARG A 412 7.46 -29.34 -3.34
N GLY A 413 6.82 -30.51 -3.22
CA GLY A 413 7.22 -31.65 -2.42
C GLY A 413 7.82 -32.81 -3.22
N GLY A 414 8.14 -32.70 -4.52
CA GLY A 414 8.66 -33.84 -5.30
C GLY A 414 9.96 -33.54 -6.06
N GLY A 415 11.08 -34.11 -5.60
CA GLY A 415 12.27 -34.33 -6.44
C GLY A 415 13.62 -33.90 -5.86
N GLN A 416 13.84 -32.62 -5.57
CA GLN A 416 15.10 -32.12 -5.01
C GLN A 416 14.97 -31.72 -3.54
N ASP A 417 13.91 -31.02 -3.19
CA ASP A 417 13.59 -30.73 -1.79
C ASP A 417 13.19 -31.99 -1.04
N GLU A 418 12.50 -32.97 -1.61
CA GLU A 418 12.14 -34.19 -0.87
C GLU A 418 13.37 -35.02 -0.42
N ALA A 419 14.47 -35.00 -1.19
CA ALA A 419 15.73 -35.61 -0.80
C ALA A 419 16.48 -34.76 0.25
N LEU A 420 16.39 -33.43 0.16
CA LEU A 420 16.99 -32.49 1.11
C LEU A 420 16.20 -32.41 2.42
N THR A 421 14.88 -32.21 2.37
CA THR A 421 13.90 -32.32 3.45
C THR A 421 13.87 -33.72 4.03
N GLY A 422 13.96 -34.79 3.25
CA GLY A 422 14.09 -36.16 3.76
C GLY A 422 15.41 -36.37 4.52
N ALA A 423 16.53 -35.85 4.00
CA ALA A 423 17.81 -35.89 4.70
C ALA A 423 17.81 -35.01 5.97
N VAL A 424 17.21 -33.82 5.90
CA VAL A 424 17.04 -32.89 7.02
C VAL A 424 16.10 -33.49 8.07
N ASP A 425 15.01 -34.14 7.69
CA ASP A 425 14.07 -34.81 8.61
C ASP A 425 14.74 -35.99 9.30
N VAL A 426 15.51 -36.81 8.58
CA VAL A 426 16.30 -37.89 9.20
C VAL A 426 17.32 -37.32 10.19
N LEU A 427 18.01 -36.23 9.83
CA LEU A 427 18.97 -35.54 10.71
C LEU A 427 18.28 -34.92 11.93
N VAL A 428 17.15 -34.25 11.75
CA VAL A 428 16.36 -33.62 12.82
C VAL A 428 15.78 -34.68 13.75
N ARG A 429 15.24 -35.77 13.20
CA ARG A 429 14.71 -36.90 13.98
C ARG A 429 15.83 -37.56 14.79
N GLY A 430 17.01 -37.77 14.20
CA GLY A 430 18.20 -38.24 14.91
C GLY A 430 18.68 -37.29 16.02
N LEU A 431 18.67 -35.97 15.78
CA LEU A 431 18.99 -34.97 16.82
C LEU A 431 17.94 -34.95 17.94
N LEU A 432 16.66 -35.11 17.63
CA LEU A 432 15.58 -35.18 18.61
C LEU A 432 15.67 -36.46 19.46
N GLU A 433 16.02 -37.60 18.86
CA GLU A 433 16.30 -38.86 19.56
C GLU A 433 17.52 -38.73 20.48
N GLN A 434 18.64 -38.21 19.99
CA GLN A 434 19.84 -37.95 20.80
C GLN A 434 19.53 -36.99 21.96
N ARG A 435 18.67 -35.99 21.73
CA ARG A 435 18.21 -35.08 22.79
C ARG A 435 17.32 -35.80 23.80
N ALA A 436 16.45 -36.71 23.37
CA ALA A 436 15.62 -37.52 24.26
C ALA A 436 16.47 -38.47 25.12
N GLU A 437 17.48 -39.11 24.52
CA GLU A 437 18.46 -39.96 25.21
C GLU A 437 19.31 -39.16 26.21
N ALA A 438 19.80 -37.97 25.82
CA ALA A 438 20.53 -37.08 26.72
C ALA A 438 19.67 -36.66 27.93
N ARG A 439 18.38 -36.36 27.71
CA ARG A 439 17.44 -36.08 28.82
C ARG A 439 17.18 -37.31 29.69
N ALA A 440 17.04 -38.49 29.11
CA ALA A 440 16.87 -39.75 29.85
C ALA A 440 18.11 -40.08 30.69
N ALA A 441 19.31 -39.80 30.17
CA ALA A 441 20.60 -39.92 30.87
C ALA A 441 20.87 -38.77 31.87
N LYS A 442 19.97 -37.78 31.98
CA LYS A 442 20.10 -36.56 32.80
C LYS A 442 21.29 -35.67 32.42
N ASP A 443 21.79 -35.77 31.19
CA ASP A 443 22.75 -34.85 30.61
C ASP A 443 22.04 -33.64 29.99
N PHE A 444 21.64 -32.71 30.86
CA PHE A 444 20.88 -31.53 30.46
C PHE A 444 21.70 -30.55 29.62
N ALA A 445 23.03 -30.51 29.80
CA ALA A 445 23.90 -29.62 29.02
C ALA A 445 23.92 -30.04 27.54
N THR A 446 24.05 -31.34 27.26
CA THR A 446 23.99 -31.87 25.89
C THR A 446 22.59 -31.71 25.29
N ALA A 447 21.53 -31.93 26.06
CA ALA A 447 20.15 -31.74 25.59
C ALA A 447 19.81 -30.28 25.22
N ASP A 448 20.34 -29.31 25.98
CA ASP A 448 20.20 -27.88 25.67
C ASP A 448 21.05 -27.48 24.47
N ALA A 449 22.29 -27.98 24.35
CA ALA A 449 23.14 -27.73 23.18
C ALA A 449 22.51 -28.26 21.88
N ILE A 450 21.86 -29.42 21.92
CA ILE A 450 21.13 -29.96 20.75
C ILE A 450 19.90 -29.11 20.42
N ARG A 451 19.13 -28.66 21.43
CA ARG A 451 18.00 -27.72 21.21
C ARG A 451 18.48 -26.45 20.53
N ASP A 452 19.56 -25.86 21.02
CA ASP A 452 20.07 -24.59 20.50
C ASP A 452 20.61 -24.74 19.08
N ARG A 453 21.16 -25.91 18.72
CA ARG A 453 21.54 -26.24 17.33
C ARG A 453 20.33 -26.36 16.40
N ILE A 454 19.26 -27.03 16.84
CA ILE A 454 18.01 -27.16 16.07
C ILE A 454 17.39 -25.76 15.85
N ALA A 455 17.37 -24.93 16.90
CA ALA A 455 16.87 -23.56 16.82
C ALA A 455 17.75 -22.65 15.93
N ALA A 456 19.08 -22.78 16.00
CA ALA A 456 20.00 -22.04 15.14
C ALA A 456 19.88 -22.42 13.66
N ALA A 457 19.39 -23.63 13.36
CA ALA A 457 19.06 -24.08 12.01
C ALA A 457 17.67 -23.59 11.53
N GLY A 458 16.94 -22.80 12.32
CA GLY A 458 15.64 -22.24 11.95
C GLY A 458 14.45 -23.20 12.09
N ILE A 459 14.62 -24.32 12.81
CA ILE A 459 13.59 -25.36 12.98
C ILE A 459 12.99 -25.24 14.39
N GLU A 460 11.70 -24.89 14.49
CA GLU A 460 11.01 -24.78 15.79
C GLU A 460 10.44 -26.14 16.24
N GLY A 461 10.93 -26.65 17.38
CA GLY A 461 10.46 -27.92 17.95
C GLY A 461 9.04 -27.83 18.50
N GLY A 462 8.10 -28.52 17.87
CA GLY A 462 6.72 -28.69 18.34
C GLY A 462 6.66 -29.29 19.76
N LYS A 463 5.88 -28.68 20.64
CA LYS A 463 5.74 -29.09 22.05
C LYS A 463 4.70 -30.20 22.20
N GLY A 464 5.13 -31.34 22.73
CA GLY A 464 4.28 -32.28 23.45
C GLY A 464 4.88 -32.57 24.83
N ASN A 465 4.23 -32.14 25.92
CA ASN A 465 3.67 -33.03 26.94
C ASN A 465 3.13 -32.30 28.21
N PRO A 466 2.25 -32.97 28.98
CA PRO A 466 1.45 -32.40 30.08
C PRO A 466 2.13 -32.44 31.46
N THR A 467 1.33 -32.01 32.43
CA THR A 467 1.56 -31.48 33.79
C THR A 467 2.17 -32.41 34.86
N ALA A 468 2.73 -31.74 35.89
CA ALA A 468 2.77 -32.08 37.33
C ALA A 468 3.87 -32.98 37.94
N GLY A 469 4.70 -32.36 38.79
CA GLY A 469 4.75 -32.68 40.23
C GLY A 469 5.70 -33.76 40.78
N SER A 470 6.65 -33.28 41.62
CA SER A 470 7.03 -33.80 42.95
C SER A 470 8.44 -34.40 43.13
N GLY A 471 9.00 -34.11 44.32
CA GLY A 471 9.87 -35.04 45.04
C GLY A 471 11.36 -34.71 45.03
N GLY A 472 11.80 -33.98 46.05
CA GLY A 472 13.20 -33.62 46.23
C GLY A 472 14.13 -34.76 46.66
N ARG A 473 15.42 -34.53 46.47
CA ARG A 473 16.49 -34.92 47.42
C ARG A 473 17.77 -34.12 47.14
N VAL A 474 17.97 -33.11 47.98
CA VAL A 474 19.21 -32.61 48.60
C VAL A 474 20.52 -32.79 47.83
N ARG A 475 21.22 -31.67 47.57
CA ARG A 475 22.68 -31.60 47.81
C ARG A 475 23.09 -30.30 48.51
N ARG A 476 24.09 -30.50 49.36
CA ARG A 476 24.71 -29.61 50.35
C ARG A 476 25.20 -28.29 49.76
N GLY A 477 25.15 -27.26 50.61
CA GLY A 477 25.40 -25.87 50.27
C GLY A 477 26.87 -25.48 50.14
N LEU A 478 27.04 -24.30 49.55
CA LEU A 478 28.22 -23.46 49.60
C LEU A 478 27.78 -22.03 49.93
N ALA A 479 28.55 -21.40 50.81
CA ALA A 479 28.24 -20.17 51.53
C ALA A 479 27.94 -18.96 50.65
N GLY A 480 26.98 -18.16 51.10
CA GLY A 480 26.54 -16.94 50.43
C GLY A 480 27.62 -15.84 50.41
N LYS A 481 27.88 -15.30 49.23
CA LYS A 481 28.44 -13.95 49.07
C LYS A 481 27.27 -12.97 48.97
N GLY A 482 27.29 -11.97 49.83
CA GLY A 482 26.21 -11.00 50.05
C GLY A 482 25.86 -10.11 48.84
N PRO A 483 24.90 -9.19 49.03
CA PRO A 483 24.27 -8.45 47.94
C PRO A 483 25.26 -7.58 47.18
N THR A 484 25.13 -7.58 45.86
CA THR A 484 25.94 -6.76 44.96
C THR A 484 25.71 -5.26 45.27
N PRO A 485 26.77 -4.44 45.44
CA PRO A 485 26.63 -3.02 45.81
C PRO A 485 25.79 -2.21 44.83
N LYS A 486 25.12 -1.15 45.29
CA LYS A 486 24.29 -0.29 44.44
C LYS A 486 25.13 0.36 43.34
N ALA A 487 24.50 0.61 42.20
CA ALA A 487 25.15 1.14 41.00
C ALA A 487 25.84 2.52 41.19
N ALA A 488 25.48 3.24 42.26
CA ALA A 488 26.07 4.52 42.64
C ALA A 488 27.40 4.38 43.40
N ASP A 489 27.73 3.20 43.92
CA ASP A 489 28.93 2.95 44.76
C ASP A 489 30.02 2.16 44.00
N ARG A 490 29.82 1.97 42.69
CA ARG A 490 30.73 1.22 41.82
C ARG A 490 31.61 2.19 41.02
N PRO A 491 32.95 2.22 41.22
CA PRO A 491 33.84 3.24 40.63
C PRO A 491 33.77 3.37 39.10
N ASN A 492 33.46 2.27 38.41
CA ASN A 492 33.40 2.22 36.94
C ASN A 492 31.98 2.42 36.36
N HIS A 493 30.97 2.60 37.20
CA HIS A 493 29.58 2.74 36.77
C HIS A 493 29.20 4.21 36.50
N LYS A 494 28.36 4.47 35.49
CA LYS A 494 28.00 5.81 35.01
C LYS A 494 27.37 6.70 36.10
N ALA A 495 26.62 6.09 37.02
CA ALA A 495 25.99 6.77 38.16
C ALA A 495 27.00 7.31 39.20
N TYR A 496 28.07 6.56 39.48
CA TYR A 496 29.17 6.99 40.36
C TYR A 496 29.91 8.22 39.79
N LYS A 497 30.19 8.20 38.48
CA LYS A 497 30.84 9.32 37.77
C LYS A 497 29.98 10.58 37.69
N GLN A 498 28.65 10.44 37.67
CA GLN A 498 27.71 11.58 37.70
C GLN A 498 27.55 12.19 39.09
N ALA A 499 27.62 11.38 40.15
CA ALA A 499 27.56 11.85 41.54
C ALA A 499 28.79 12.70 41.91
N GLN A 500 30.00 12.30 41.49
CA GLN A 500 31.22 13.10 41.72
C GLN A 500 31.25 14.43 40.95
N LYS A 501 30.56 14.51 39.80
CA LYS A 501 30.45 15.78 39.06
C LYS A 501 29.53 16.80 39.74
N LYS A 502 28.59 16.34 40.59
CA LYS A 502 27.67 17.20 41.34
C LYS A 502 28.24 17.71 42.67
N SER A 503 29.30 17.10 43.21
CA SER A 503 29.94 17.51 44.47
C SER A 503 31.02 18.59 44.32
N GLY A 504 31.26 19.11 43.11
CA GLY A 504 32.33 20.08 42.82
C GLY A 504 31.93 21.55 42.77
N GLN A 505 30.65 21.90 42.94
CA GLN A 505 30.19 23.29 42.94
C GLN A 505 29.18 23.52 44.06
N SER A 506 29.68 23.80 45.25
CA SER A 506 28.91 24.38 46.35
C SER A 506 29.75 25.46 47.03
N GLY A 507 29.33 26.72 46.90
CA GLY A 507 29.91 27.83 47.65
C GLY A 507 29.24 29.16 47.33
N GLY A 508 28.31 29.59 48.17
CA GLY A 508 27.84 30.98 48.26
C GLY A 508 26.32 31.16 48.16
N GLY A 509 25.65 31.25 49.31
CA GLY A 509 24.22 31.57 49.39
C GLY A 509 23.93 33.07 49.52
N LYS A 510 22.70 33.48 49.15
CA LYS A 510 21.88 34.49 49.85
C LYS A 510 20.46 34.54 49.25
N ALA A 511 19.48 34.75 50.14
CA ALA A 511 18.06 34.82 49.86
C ALA A 511 17.65 36.08 49.06
N ARG A 512 16.63 35.96 48.19
CA ARG A 512 15.68 37.03 47.87
C ARG A 512 14.43 36.52 47.16
N ALA A 513 13.32 37.17 47.50
CA ALA A 513 11.95 36.91 47.09
C ALA A 513 11.65 37.26 45.62
N GLY A 514 10.60 36.61 45.10
CA GLY A 514 9.68 37.05 44.04
C GLY A 514 10.24 37.75 42.80
N GLN A 515 10.31 37.01 41.68
CA GLN A 515 10.23 37.57 40.33
C GLN A 515 9.70 36.51 39.34
N PRO A 516 8.97 36.92 38.27
CA PRO A 516 8.34 35.99 37.33
C PRO A 516 9.40 35.27 36.50
N ARG A 517 9.19 33.98 36.23
CA ARG A 517 10.09 33.17 35.41
C ARG A 517 10.09 33.69 33.96
N GLN A 518 11.20 34.32 33.57
CA GLN A 518 11.52 34.64 32.18
C GLN A 518 11.65 33.35 31.35
N GLY A 519 11.16 33.43 30.10
CA GLY A 519 11.01 32.33 29.16
C GLY A 519 12.25 31.43 29.00
N ARG A 520 12.00 30.12 29.08
CA ARG A 520 12.96 29.08 28.71
C ARG A 520 13.24 29.18 27.21
N ARG A 521 14.48 29.51 26.84
CA ARG A 521 15.00 29.28 25.49
C ARG A 521 15.14 27.77 25.23
N PRO A 522 14.85 27.27 24.02
CA PRO A 522 15.00 25.85 23.71
C PRO A 522 16.47 25.42 23.80
N VAL A 523 16.70 24.26 24.40
CA VAL A 523 18.02 23.65 24.58
C VAL A 523 18.46 23.02 23.27
N GLY A 524 19.61 23.45 22.74
CA GLY A 524 20.19 22.95 21.49
C GLY A 524 20.51 21.45 21.55
N GLY A 525 19.79 20.66 20.75
CA GLY A 525 20.08 19.28 20.41
C GLY A 525 21.10 19.16 19.26
N LYS A 526 21.79 18.03 19.20
CA LYS A 526 22.90 17.72 18.28
C LYS A 526 22.53 17.90 16.78
N ARG A 527 23.46 18.52 16.03
CA ARG A 527 23.45 18.66 14.56
C ARG A 527 23.26 17.31 13.87
N GLY A 528 22.07 17.12 13.31
CA GLY A 528 21.70 16.07 12.37
C GLY A 528 20.54 16.61 11.54
N THR A 529 20.86 17.06 10.32
CA THR A 529 19.97 17.62 9.27
C THR A 529 18.89 18.60 9.77
N ASP A 530 19.24 19.90 9.80
CA ASP A 530 18.43 21.01 10.34
C ASP A 530 17.14 21.35 9.53
N SER A 531 16.74 20.55 8.55
CA SER A 531 15.56 20.80 7.70
C SER A 531 15.01 19.54 7.05
N GLU A 532 13.68 19.46 6.95
CA GLU A 532 12.92 18.48 6.17
C GLU A 532 12.53 19.03 4.79
N TRP A 533 12.26 18.12 3.84
CA TRP A 533 11.88 18.45 2.47
C TRP A 533 10.45 18.00 2.17
N VAL A 534 9.68 18.88 1.55
CA VAL A 534 8.38 18.59 0.96
C VAL A 534 8.54 18.62 -0.55
N ALA A 535 8.34 17.50 -1.23
CA ALA A 535 8.51 17.40 -2.67
C ALA A 535 7.15 17.15 -3.34
N GLY A 536 6.92 17.80 -4.48
CA GLY A 536 5.72 17.62 -5.30
C GLY A 536 4.86 18.88 -5.31
N ARG A 537 4.33 19.25 -6.47
CA ARG A 537 3.53 20.49 -6.65
C ARG A 537 2.36 20.53 -5.67
N ASN A 538 1.59 19.43 -5.59
CA ASN A 538 0.47 19.32 -4.66
C ASN A 538 0.92 19.34 -3.19
N SER A 539 1.96 18.59 -2.85
CA SER A 539 2.46 18.53 -1.46
C SER A 539 2.93 19.89 -0.97
N VAL A 540 3.60 20.65 -1.83
CA VAL A 540 4.10 22.00 -1.53
C VAL A 540 2.96 23.00 -1.42
N VAL A 541 2.03 23.04 -2.37
CA VAL A 541 0.85 23.93 -2.29
C VAL A 541 0.03 23.65 -1.04
N GLU A 542 -0.23 22.37 -0.72
CA GLU A 542 -0.98 22.02 0.47
C GLU A 542 -0.20 22.35 1.76
N ALA A 543 1.13 22.18 1.79
CA ALA A 543 1.95 22.62 2.92
C ALA A 543 1.89 24.15 3.10
N LEU A 544 1.91 24.91 2.00
CA LEU A 544 1.73 26.34 2.01
C LEU A 544 0.32 26.72 2.51
N ARG A 545 -0.75 26.12 1.98
CA ARG A 545 -2.13 26.34 2.45
C ARG A 545 -2.31 26.04 3.94
N ALA A 546 -1.67 24.98 4.43
CA ALA A 546 -1.69 24.57 5.83
C ALA A 546 -0.80 25.43 6.75
N GLU A 547 -0.22 26.52 6.24
CA GLU A 547 0.68 27.42 6.99
C GLU A 547 1.89 26.69 7.61
N ALA A 548 2.36 25.63 6.96
CA ALA A 548 3.61 24.98 7.37
C ALA A 548 4.77 26.00 7.29
N PRO A 549 5.77 25.92 8.19
CA PRO A 549 6.86 26.90 8.28
C PRO A 549 7.88 26.76 7.13
N VAL A 550 7.45 26.93 5.89
CA VAL A 550 8.30 26.84 4.71
C VAL A 550 9.29 28.00 4.69
N THR A 551 10.58 27.67 4.68
CA THR A 551 11.68 28.65 4.66
C THR A 551 12.10 29.04 3.25
N THR A 552 12.01 28.10 2.30
CA THR A 552 12.48 28.30 0.93
C THR A 552 11.73 27.34 0.01
N LEU A 553 11.26 27.85 -1.12
CA LEU A 553 10.72 27.07 -2.22
C LEU A 553 11.80 26.90 -3.29
N TYR A 554 11.92 25.68 -3.80
CA TYR A 554 12.85 25.31 -4.83
C TYR A 554 12.07 24.90 -6.07
N VAL A 555 12.40 25.49 -7.21
CA VAL A 555 11.75 25.26 -8.50
C VAL A 555 12.77 24.63 -9.44
N ALA A 556 12.42 23.54 -10.10
CA ALA A 556 13.34 22.91 -11.03
C ALA A 556 13.42 23.74 -12.31
N GLU A 557 14.62 23.89 -12.86
CA GLU A 557 14.82 24.47 -14.19
C GLU A 557 13.91 23.77 -15.21
N GLY A 558 13.16 24.55 -15.98
CA GLY A 558 12.21 24.02 -16.97
C GLY A 558 10.94 23.40 -16.38
N ALA A 559 10.63 23.63 -15.10
CA ALA A 559 9.36 23.18 -14.51
C ALA A 559 8.15 23.79 -15.24
N GLU A 560 7.24 22.93 -15.70
CA GLU A 560 6.01 23.35 -16.38
C GLU A 560 5.13 24.22 -15.49
N ARG A 561 4.64 25.33 -16.07
CA ARG A 561 3.85 26.35 -15.36
C ARG A 561 2.37 25.99 -15.32
N ASP A 562 2.00 25.09 -14.40
CA ASP A 562 0.61 24.76 -14.12
C ASP A 562 -0.04 25.70 -13.07
N GLY A 563 -1.34 25.52 -12.82
CA GLY A 563 -2.08 26.32 -11.84
C GLY A 563 -1.58 26.16 -10.40
N ARG A 564 -1.07 24.98 -10.03
CA ARG A 564 -0.55 24.69 -8.69
C ARG A 564 0.80 25.38 -8.46
N LEU A 565 1.67 25.40 -9.46
CA LEU A 565 2.94 26.11 -9.40
C LEU A 565 2.72 27.63 -9.29
N ARG A 566 1.73 28.18 -10.01
CA ARG A 566 1.33 29.60 -9.86
C ARG A 566 0.80 29.89 -8.46
N GLU A 567 -0.10 29.06 -7.96
CA GLU A 567 -0.63 29.20 -6.61
C GLU A 567 0.48 29.13 -5.54
N ALA A 568 1.44 28.20 -5.67
CA ALA A 568 2.59 28.14 -4.78
C ALA A 568 3.41 29.44 -4.80
N PHE A 569 3.60 30.05 -5.97
CA PHE A 569 4.33 31.31 -6.13
C PHE A 569 3.57 32.50 -5.57
N GLU A 570 2.25 32.54 -5.73
CA GLU A 570 1.38 33.56 -5.14
C GLU A 570 1.47 33.52 -3.61
N ILE A 571 1.27 32.34 -3.00
CA ILE A 571 1.38 32.18 -1.54
C ILE A 571 2.81 32.49 -1.06
N ALA A 572 3.83 32.14 -1.84
CA ALA A 572 5.21 32.47 -1.52
C ALA A 572 5.48 33.97 -1.51
N ALA A 573 4.97 34.70 -2.51
CA ALA A 573 5.10 36.14 -2.63
C ALA A 573 4.37 36.86 -1.50
N GLU A 574 3.14 36.45 -1.18
CA GLU A 574 2.35 36.99 -0.07
C GLU A 574 3.03 36.81 1.29
N ARG A 575 3.71 35.67 1.49
CA ARG A 575 4.36 35.33 2.77
C ARG A 575 5.84 35.67 2.84
N GLY A 576 6.41 36.24 1.78
CA GLY A 576 7.84 36.57 1.70
C GLY A 576 8.76 35.34 1.76
N ILE A 577 8.32 34.19 1.23
CA ILE A 577 9.11 32.95 1.17
C ILE A 577 10.06 33.03 -0.02
N SER A 578 11.36 32.80 0.22
CA SER A 578 12.37 32.81 -0.84
C SER A 578 12.12 31.71 -1.88
N LEU A 579 12.18 32.09 -3.16
CA LEU A 579 12.13 31.19 -4.31
C LEU A 579 13.54 31.00 -4.88
N MET A 580 13.95 29.75 -5.11
CA MET A 580 15.25 29.41 -5.69
C MET A 580 15.05 28.45 -6.86
N GLU A 581 15.55 28.83 -8.04
CA GLU A 581 15.61 27.92 -9.18
C GLU A 581 16.84 27.02 -9.04
N VAL A 582 16.69 25.71 -9.29
CA VAL A 582 17.76 24.73 -9.22
C VAL A 582 17.67 23.73 -10.38
N PRO A 583 18.79 23.22 -10.90
CA PRO A 583 18.77 22.13 -11.86
C PRO A 583 18.00 20.91 -11.33
N ARG A 584 17.29 20.20 -12.22
CA ARG A 584 16.44 19.06 -11.81
C ARG A 584 17.19 18.00 -11.01
N HIS A 585 18.41 17.68 -11.43
CA HIS A 585 19.29 16.73 -10.74
C HIS A 585 19.75 17.20 -9.34
N GLU A 586 19.87 18.51 -9.14
CA GLU A 586 20.18 19.09 -7.84
C GLU A 586 18.95 19.01 -6.93
N MET A 587 17.75 19.28 -7.46
CA MET A 587 16.49 19.08 -6.73
C MET A 587 16.28 17.61 -6.32
N ASP A 588 16.58 16.66 -7.21
CA ASP A 588 16.56 15.23 -6.89
C ASP A 588 17.49 14.91 -5.71
N THR A 589 18.69 15.51 -5.70
CA THR A 589 19.66 15.32 -4.61
C THR A 589 19.17 15.94 -3.30
N MET A 590 18.66 17.18 -3.35
CA MET A 590 18.18 17.93 -2.19
C MET A 590 16.97 17.27 -1.53
N THR A 591 16.05 16.76 -2.34
CA THR A 591 14.85 16.05 -1.87
C THR A 591 15.08 14.56 -1.61
N ALA A 592 16.35 14.11 -1.64
CA ALA A 592 16.75 12.72 -1.45
C ALA A 592 16.02 11.71 -2.37
N GLY A 593 15.72 12.14 -3.61
CA GLY A 593 15.08 11.34 -4.66
C GLY A 593 13.55 11.32 -4.62
N ALA A 594 12.91 12.19 -3.84
CA ALA A 594 11.44 12.27 -3.79
C ALA A 594 10.85 12.83 -5.10
N VAL A 595 9.65 12.35 -5.46
CA VAL A 595 8.93 12.80 -6.66
C VAL A 595 8.49 14.26 -6.51
N HIS A 596 9.32 15.18 -7.01
CA HIS A 596 9.16 16.60 -6.75
C HIS A 596 8.32 17.35 -7.80
N GLN A 597 8.07 16.77 -8.98
CA GLN A 597 7.27 17.40 -10.06
C GLN A 597 7.73 18.83 -10.43
N GLY A 598 9.01 19.14 -10.24
CA GLY A 598 9.58 20.47 -10.44
C GLY A 598 9.38 21.49 -9.32
N LEU A 599 8.82 21.09 -8.16
CA LEU A 599 8.63 21.97 -7.01
C LEU A 599 8.94 21.25 -5.69
N ALA A 600 9.74 21.87 -4.84
CA ALA A 600 10.01 21.40 -3.49
C ALA A 600 9.99 22.57 -2.49
N ALA A 601 9.72 22.28 -1.22
CA ALA A 601 9.74 23.22 -0.13
C ALA A 601 10.64 22.70 0.99
N ARG A 602 11.42 23.60 1.59
CA ARG A 602 12.23 23.29 2.76
C ARG A 602 11.53 23.77 4.03
N VAL A 603 11.25 22.83 4.93
CA VAL A 603 10.59 23.07 6.22
C VAL A 603 11.63 22.81 7.33
N PRO A 604 11.75 23.65 8.36
CA PRO A 604 12.65 23.41 9.47
C PRO A 604 12.18 22.17 10.25
N ALA A 605 13.11 21.47 10.90
CA ALA A 605 12.75 20.39 11.80
C ALA A 605 11.78 20.90 12.88
N TYR A 606 10.71 20.13 13.14
CA TYR A 606 9.74 20.50 14.17
C TYR A 606 10.42 20.59 15.55
N THR A 607 10.22 21.70 16.24
CA THR A 607 10.71 21.88 17.62
C THR A 607 9.67 21.35 18.58
N TYR A 608 9.88 20.13 19.08
CA TYR A 608 8.98 19.52 20.05
C TYR A 608 9.03 20.27 21.39
N ALA A 609 7.85 20.44 21.99
CA ALA A 609 7.73 20.95 23.34
C ALA A 609 8.25 19.91 24.36
N HIS A 610 8.63 20.38 25.55
CA HIS A 610 8.84 19.48 26.67
C HIS A 610 7.48 18.99 27.18
N PRO A 611 7.32 17.72 27.61
CA PRO A 611 6.04 17.22 28.11
C PRO A 611 5.41 18.05 29.23
N ASP A 612 6.22 18.63 30.10
CA ASP A 612 5.73 19.50 31.19
C ASP A 612 5.09 20.80 30.66
N ASP A 613 5.52 21.28 29.48
CA ASP A 613 4.99 22.51 28.87
C ASP A 613 3.49 22.36 28.53
N LEU A 614 2.99 21.12 28.35
CA LEU A 614 1.57 20.86 28.10
C LEU A 614 0.69 21.13 29.33
N LEU A 615 1.20 20.88 30.53
CA LEU A 615 0.50 21.18 31.79
C LEU A 615 0.61 22.66 32.14
N ASP A 616 1.76 23.28 31.81
CA ASP A 616 1.93 24.73 31.94
C ASP A 616 0.91 25.46 31.05
N ALA A 617 0.70 25.01 29.80
CA ALA A 617 -0.31 25.56 28.90
C ALA A 617 -1.74 25.45 29.47
N ALA A 618 -2.08 24.34 30.12
CA ALA A 618 -3.36 24.18 30.80
C ALA A 618 -3.52 25.17 31.97
N THR A 619 -2.47 25.30 32.79
CA THR A 619 -2.46 26.25 33.91
C THR A 619 -2.64 27.69 33.44
N GLU A 620 -1.99 28.08 32.35
CA GLU A 620 -2.11 29.42 31.76
C GLU A 620 -3.51 29.70 31.20
N SER A 621 -4.19 28.67 30.65
CA SER A 621 -5.54 28.80 30.11
C SER A 621 -6.63 28.87 31.20
N GLY A 622 -6.32 28.47 32.44
CA GLY A 622 -7.30 28.35 33.54
C GLY A 622 -8.27 27.17 33.39
N ALA A 623 -8.05 26.27 32.43
CA ALA A 623 -8.85 25.08 32.20
C ALA A 623 -8.20 23.80 32.77
N PRO A 624 -8.98 22.77 33.12
CA PRO A 624 -8.41 21.49 33.54
C PRO A 624 -7.59 20.87 32.39
N PRO A 625 -6.36 20.37 32.67
CA PRO A 625 -5.53 19.71 31.68
C PRO A 625 -6.28 18.69 30.82
N LEU A 626 -5.93 18.67 29.54
CA LEU A 626 -6.42 17.68 28.57
C LEU A 626 -5.29 17.41 27.60
N VAL A 627 -4.67 16.24 27.69
CA VAL A 627 -3.52 15.85 26.86
C VAL A 627 -3.84 14.55 26.14
N VAL A 628 -3.48 14.45 24.87
CA VAL A 628 -3.57 13.19 24.12
C VAL A 628 -2.18 12.58 24.01
N ALA A 629 -1.97 11.41 24.57
CA ALA A 629 -0.72 10.67 24.48
C ALA A 629 -0.83 9.52 23.47
N LEU A 630 0.14 9.41 22.56
CA LEU A 630 0.18 8.35 21.58
C LEU A 630 1.17 7.25 21.99
N ASP A 631 0.69 6.02 22.08
CA ASP A 631 1.52 4.84 22.30
C ASP A 631 1.67 4.06 21.00
N SER A 632 2.89 4.04 20.47
CA SER A 632 3.26 3.22 19.31
C SER A 632 2.49 3.54 18.01
N VAL A 633 1.86 4.73 17.89
CA VAL A 633 1.25 5.21 16.65
C VAL A 633 2.33 5.70 15.70
N THR A 634 2.50 5.02 14.56
CA THR A 634 3.60 5.24 13.60
C THR A 634 3.22 6.00 12.34
N ASP A 635 1.92 6.10 12.01
CA ASP A 635 1.46 6.84 10.83
C ASP A 635 1.43 8.36 11.10
N PRO A 636 2.21 9.18 10.37
CA PRO A 636 2.16 10.65 10.47
C PRO A 636 0.79 11.26 10.16
N ARG A 637 -0.05 10.60 9.35
CA ARG A 637 -1.41 11.07 9.05
C ARG A 637 -2.32 10.95 10.27
N ASN A 638 -2.20 9.84 11.00
CA ASN A 638 -2.89 9.66 12.28
C ASN A 638 -2.43 10.70 13.30
N LEU A 639 -1.12 10.95 13.42
CA LEU A 639 -0.61 12.02 14.29
C LEU A 639 -1.18 13.39 13.92
N GLY A 640 -1.15 13.78 12.64
CA GLY A 640 -1.69 15.06 12.22
C GLY A 640 -3.20 15.19 12.43
N ALA A 641 -3.97 14.14 12.17
CA ALA A 641 -5.41 14.10 12.45
C ALA A 641 -5.73 14.17 13.96
N VAL A 642 -4.93 13.52 14.81
CA VAL A 642 -5.03 13.66 16.27
C VAL A 642 -4.72 15.09 16.71
N VAL A 643 -3.67 15.71 16.18
CA VAL A 643 -3.33 17.11 16.49
C VAL A 643 -4.45 18.06 16.07
N ARG A 644 -5.07 17.81 14.91
CA ARG A 644 -6.24 18.56 14.45
C ARG A 644 -7.43 18.44 15.40
N SER A 645 -7.71 17.22 15.84
CA SER A 645 -8.83 16.94 16.75
C SER A 645 -8.57 17.49 18.14
N ALA A 646 -7.34 17.37 18.63
CA ALA A 646 -6.87 17.97 19.87
C ALA A 646 -7.09 19.50 19.85
N ALA A 647 -6.73 20.18 18.75
CA ALA A 647 -7.00 21.59 18.58
C ALA A 647 -8.50 21.92 18.48
N GLY A 648 -9.27 21.11 17.76
CA GLY A 648 -10.70 21.32 17.59
C GLY A 648 -11.52 21.16 18.86
N PHE A 649 -11.07 20.30 19.79
CA PHE A 649 -11.78 19.96 21.02
C PHE A 649 -11.10 20.47 22.30
N GLY A 650 -10.16 21.41 22.18
CA GLY A 650 -9.59 22.13 23.33
C GLY A 650 -8.59 21.34 24.16
N ALA A 651 -7.89 20.35 23.59
CA ALA A 651 -6.75 19.72 24.24
C ALA A 651 -5.53 20.64 24.22
N HIS A 652 -4.75 20.60 25.30
CA HIS A 652 -3.59 21.47 25.55
C HIS A 652 -2.32 20.98 24.84
N GLY A 653 -2.32 19.74 24.34
CA GLY A 653 -1.17 19.20 23.63
C GLY A 653 -1.32 17.74 23.25
N VAL A 654 -0.42 17.32 22.34
CA VAL A 654 -0.25 15.91 21.98
C VAL A 654 1.14 15.44 22.42
N LEU A 655 1.20 14.34 23.16
CA LEU A 655 2.44 13.73 23.63
C LEU A 655 2.80 12.51 22.78
N VAL A 656 4.01 12.49 22.22
CA VAL A 656 4.54 11.34 21.46
C VAL A 656 5.85 10.84 22.08
N PRO A 657 6.17 9.53 22.03
CA PRO A 657 7.48 9.05 22.46
C PRO A 657 8.57 9.44 21.45
N GLU A 658 9.84 9.41 21.85
CA GLU A 658 10.99 9.64 20.94
C GLU A 658 11.21 8.52 19.92
N ARG A 659 10.77 7.30 20.23
CA ARG A 659 11.03 6.11 19.44
C ARG A 659 9.75 5.34 19.21
N ARG A 660 9.66 4.71 18.04
CA ARG A 660 8.52 3.87 17.62
C ARG A 660 7.21 4.68 17.58
N SER A 661 7.29 5.91 17.09
CA SER A 661 6.19 6.86 16.95
C SER A 661 6.33 7.65 15.66
N ALA A 662 5.21 8.17 15.17
CA ALA A 662 5.17 9.16 14.12
C ALA A 662 5.86 10.46 14.58
N GLY A 663 6.64 11.05 13.67
CA GLY A 663 7.17 12.41 13.83
C GLY A 663 6.30 13.45 13.14
N MET A 664 6.44 14.71 13.55
CA MET A 664 5.80 15.87 12.91
C MET A 664 6.45 16.21 11.57
N THR A 665 6.25 15.33 10.60
CA THR A 665 6.72 15.47 9.22
C THR A 665 5.79 16.37 8.40
N ALA A 666 6.19 16.71 7.18
CA ALA A 666 5.32 17.41 6.23
C ALA A 666 3.92 16.78 6.05
N SER A 667 3.83 15.45 6.09
CA SER A 667 2.54 14.73 6.00
C SER A 667 1.68 14.94 7.26
N ALA A 668 2.29 15.00 8.44
CA ALA A 668 1.59 15.30 9.69
C ALA A 668 1.14 16.77 9.74
N TRP A 669 1.98 17.70 9.29
CA TRP A 669 1.60 19.12 9.13
C TRP A 669 0.40 19.29 8.21
N LYS A 670 0.42 18.64 7.03
CA LYS A 670 -0.68 18.67 6.07
C LYS A 670 -1.99 18.15 6.67
N THR A 671 -1.96 16.98 7.29
CA THR A 671 -3.17 16.37 7.89
C THR A 671 -3.67 17.12 9.11
N SER A 672 -2.80 17.85 9.81
CA SER A 672 -3.19 18.75 10.90
C SER A 672 -3.94 20.01 10.44
N ALA A 673 -3.87 20.38 9.15
CA ALA A 673 -4.50 21.57 8.58
C ALA A 673 -4.18 22.86 9.38
N GLY A 674 -2.91 23.06 9.76
CA GLY A 674 -2.44 24.22 10.53
C GLY A 674 -2.66 24.13 12.05
N ALA A 675 -3.34 23.10 12.55
CA ALA A 675 -3.55 22.90 13.99
C ALA A 675 -2.25 22.74 14.79
N ALA A 676 -1.20 22.18 14.17
CA ALA A 676 0.12 22.00 14.79
C ALA A 676 0.84 23.32 15.13
N ALA A 677 0.35 24.47 14.63
CA ALA A 677 0.82 25.79 15.04
C ALA A 677 0.15 26.32 16.33
N ARG A 678 -1.00 25.75 16.72
CA ARG A 678 -1.81 26.20 17.87
C ARG A 678 -1.73 25.24 19.05
N VAL A 679 -1.64 23.94 18.77
CA VAL A 679 -1.52 22.91 19.80
C VAL A 679 -0.11 22.31 19.75
N PRO A 680 0.68 22.44 20.84
CA PRO A 680 2.04 21.93 20.87
C PRO A 680 2.07 20.39 20.84
N VAL A 681 3.02 19.84 20.07
CA VAL A 681 3.38 18.42 20.14
C VAL A 681 4.63 18.29 21.02
N ALA A 682 4.49 17.60 22.14
CA ALA A 682 5.58 17.32 23.06
C ALA A 682 6.17 15.93 22.83
N GLN A 683 7.46 15.78 23.15
CA GLN A 683 8.16 14.51 22.96
C GLN A 683 8.70 13.95 24.29
N ALA A 684 8.37 12.69 24.59
CA ALA A 684 8.84 11.99 25.79
C ALA A 684 9.90 10.93 25.46
N VAL A 685 11.03 10.97 26.20
CA VAL A 685 12.06 9.92 26.16
C VAL A 685 11.50 8.56 26.60
N ASN A 686 10.60 8.56 27.59
CA ASN A 686 9.94 7.38 28.11
C ASN A 686 8.49 7.70 28.47
N LEU A 687 7.57 7.19 27.67
CA LEU A 687 6.14 7.48 27.79
C LEU A 687 5.57 7.07 29.16
N VAL A 688 5.84 5.85 29.63
CA VAL A 688 5.36 5.34 30.92
C VAL A 688 5.82 6.22 32.09
N ARG A 689 7.08 6.67 32.08
CA ARG A 689 7.58 7.58 33.10
C ARG A 689 6.85 8.92 33.07
N GLN A 690 6.53 9.43 31.88
CA GLN A 690 5.83 10.71 31.73
C GLN A 690 4.37 10.61 32.17
N LEU A 691 3.66 9.52 31.82
CA LEU A 691 2.29 9.29 32.28
C LEU A 691 2.22 9.27 33.82
N LYS A 692 3.17 8.61 34.48
CA LYS A 692 3.30 8.64 35.95
C LYS A 692 3.56 10.03 36.52
N ALA A 693 4.29 10.88 35.79
CA ALA A 693 4.51 12.26 36.20
C ALA A 693 3.23 13.10 36.08
N TYR A 694 2.43 12.90 35.03
CA TYR A 694 1.12 13.53 34.90
C TYR A 694 0.14 13.06 35.99
N GLN A 695 0.15 11.78 36.37
CA GLN A 695 -0.61 11.28 37.53
C GLN A 695 -0.22 11.97 38.83
N GLN A 696 1.09 12.11 39.08
CA GLN A 696 1.60 12.81 40.26
C GLN A 696 1.25 14.32 40.25
N ALA A 697 1.03 14.89 39.07
CA ALA A 697 0.55 16.26 38.89
C ALA A 697 -0.99 16.39 38.97
N GLY A 698 -1.70 15.30 39.29
CA GLY A 698 -3.15 15.30 39.48
C GLY A 698 -3.98 15.05 38.22
N CYS A 699 -3.38 14.57 37.14
CA CYS A 699 -4.12 14.15 35.94
C CYS A 699 -4.50 12.67 36.01
N THR A 700 -5.75 12.35 35.72
CA THR A 700 -6.19 10.96 35.52
C THR A 700 -5.75 10.48 34.14
N VAL A 701 -5.10 9.31 34.06
CA VAL A 701 -4.62 8.73 32.80
C VAL A 701 -5.57 7.63 32.35
N VAL A 702 -6.21 7.82 31.21
CA VAL A 702 -7.18 6.89 30.63
C VAL A 702 -6.63 6.30 29.34
N GLY A 703 -6.58 4.98 29.25
CA GLY A 703 -6.16 4.28 28.03
C GLY A 703 -7.35 3.80 27.20
N LEU A 704 -7.32 4.00 25.89
CA LEU A 704 -8.37 3.47 25.00
C LEU A 704 -8.09 1.99 24.66
N ALA A 705 -9.04 1.14 24.99
CA ALA A 705 -8.97 -0.30 24.73
C ALA A 705 -10.37 -0.86 24.44
N ALA A 706 -10.49 -1.74 23.44
CA ALA A 706 -11.78 -2.33 23.07
C ALA A 706 -12.37 -3.20 24.19
N ASP A 707 -11.50 -3.81 25.02
CA ASP A 707 -11.82 -4.60 26.21
C ASP A 707 -11.76 -3.76 27.51
N GLY A 708 -11.86 -2.43 27.41
CA GLY A 708 -11.84 -1.53 28.55
C GLY A 708 -13.00 -1.77 29.52
N GLU A 709 -12.71 -1.66 30.82
CA GLU A 709 -13.71 -1.87 31.88
C GLU A 709 -14.70 -0.71 32.05
N VAL A 710 -14.38 0.48 31.57
CA VAL A 710 -15.25 1.67 31.64
C VAL A 710 -15.76 2.01 30.24
N SER A 711 -17.07 2.24 30.08
CA SER A 711 -17.62 2.68 28.80
C SER A 711 -17.41 4.19 28.61
N LEU A 712 -17.21 4.65 27.37
CA LEU A 712 -17.05 6.10 27.10
C LEU A 712 -18.22 6.95 27.64
N PRO A 713 -19.51 6.55 27.52
CA PRO A 713 -20.61 7.28 28.16
C PRO A 713 -20.48 7.36 29.69
N ASP A 714 -19.97 6.32 30.35
CA ASP A 714 -19.76 6.30 31.81
C ASP A 714 -18.57 7.16 32.24
N LEU A 715 -17.62 7.42 31.33
CA LEU A 715 -16.49 8.33 31.57
C LEU A 715 -16.94 9.81 31.64
N VAL A 716 -18.03 10.16 30.96
CA VAL A 716 -18.51 11.54 30.80
C VAL A 716 -19.91 11.76 31.39
N GLY A 717 -20.49 10.74 32.01
CA GLY A 717 -21.83 10.77 32.60
C GLY A 717 -21.89 11.58 33.89
N SER A 718 -23.02 12.26 34.10
CA SER A 718 -23.26 13.15 35.26
C SER A 718 -24.19 12.56 36.32
N ASP A 719 -24.51 11.27 36.24
CA ASP A 719 -25.35 10.59 37.22
C ASP A 719 -24.58 10.36 38.54
N GLU A 720 -25.25 10.60 39.67
CA GLU A 720 -24.70 10.41 41.02
C GLU A 720 -24.12 8.99 41.19
N GLY A 721 -22.79 8.87 41.15
CA GLY A 721 -22.05 7.61 41.31
C GLY A 721 -21.16 7.21 40.14
N GLN A 722 -21.15 7.95 39.02
CA GLN A 722 -20.23 7.74 37.90
C GLN A 722 -18.96 8.62 38.01
N LEU A 723 -17.87 8.15 37.39
CA LEU A 723 -16.59 8.84 37.31
C LEU A 723 -16.74 10.09 36.41
N ASP A 724 -16.97 11.28 36.97
CA ASP A 724 -17.05 12.57 36.25
C ASP A 724 -15.68 13.04 35.73
N LEU A 725 -14.96 12.14 35.06
CA LEU A 725 -13.60 12.35 34.55
C LEU A 725 -13.57 13.27 33.33
N GLY A 726 -14.73 13.53 32.70
CA GLY A 726 -14.86 14.51 31.62
C GLY A 726 -14.47 15.93 32.04
N ARG A 727 -14.66 16.28 33.32
CA ARG A 727 -14.43 17.63 33.87
C ARG A 727 -13.13 17.78 34.65
N GLU A 728 -12.45 16.67 34.92
CA GLU A 728 -11.18 16.64 35.65
C GLU A 728 -9.95 16.77 34.72
N PRO A 729 -8.75 17.05 35.28
CA PRO A 729 -7.50 16.98 34.54
C PRO A 729 -7.28 15.57 33.95
N LEU A 730 -7.18 15.46 32.63
CA LEU A 730 -7.25 14.19 31.91
C LEU A 730 -6.10 14.00 30.90
N VAL A 731 -5.57 12.78 30.84
CA VAL A 731 -4.65 12.31 29.79
C VAL A 731 -5.28 11.12 29.08
N VAL A 732 -5.58 11.27 27.79
CA VAL A 732 -6.13 10.19 26.96
C VAL A 732 -5.00 9.51 26.20
N VAL A 733 -4.79 8.22 26.44
CA VAL A 733 -3.74 7.42 25.80
C VAL A 733 -4.34 6.58 24.68
N VAL A 734 -3.80 6.74 23.48
CA VAL A 734 -4.26 6.06 22.26
C VAL A 734 -3.16 5.14 21.75
N GLY A 735 -3.48 3.85 21.62
CA GLY A 735 -2.56 2.83 21.14
C GLY A 735 -2.43 2.76 19.62
N SER A 736 -1.53 1.90 19.16
CA SER A 736 -1.37 1.61 17.73
C SER A 736 -2.56 0.82 17.20
N GLU A 737 -2.87 0.97 15.92
CA GLU A 737 -3.89 0.16 15.26
C GLU A 737 -3.52 -1.34 15.32
N GLY A 738 -4.52 -2.20 15.52
CA GLY A 738 -4.37 -3.64 15.68
C GLY A 738 -3.85 -4.07 17.06
N LYS A 739 -2.65 -3.64 17.48
CA LYS A 739 -2.04 -4.08 18.75
C LYS A 739 -2.57 -3.36 19.99
N GLY A 740 -3.23 -2.20 19.83
CA GLY A 740 -3.72 -1.39 20.94
C GLY A 740 -2.59 -0.80 21.79
N LEU A 741 -2.87 -0.64 23.09
CA LEU A 741 -1.90 -0.13 24.06
C LEU A 741 -0.82 -1.17 24.35
N SER A 742 0.43 -0.74 24.43
CA SER A 742 1.50 -1.60 24.92
C SER A 742 1.26 -1.98 26.39
N ARG A 743 1.63 -3.22 26.75
CA ARG A 743 1.37 -3.77 28.09
C ARG A 743 1.73 -2.83 29.25
N LEU A 744 2.92 -2.24 29.23
CA LEU A 744 3.37 -1.35 30.30
C LEU A 744 2.61 -0.03 30.37
N VAL A 745 2.13 0.47 29.22
CA VAL A 745 1.28 1.67 29.16
C VAL A 745 -0.12 1.35 29.66
N ALA A 746 -0.70 0.22 29.24
CA ALA A 746 -1.98 -0.27 29.72
C ALA A 746 -1.98 -0.50 31.25
N GLU A 747 -0.90 -1.06 31.80
CA GLU A 747 -0.70 -1.24 33.26
C GLU A 747 -0.49 0.09 34.02
N THR A 748 -0.18 1.19 33.31
CA THR A 748 0.03 2.51 33.91
C THR A 748 -1.24 3.38 33.89
N CYS A 749 -2.19 3.09 33.01
CA CYS A 749 -3.46 3.82 32.96
C CYS A 749 -4.29 3.54 34.21
N ASP A 750 -4.92 4.57 34.77
CA ASP A 750 -5.82 4.47 35.92
C ASP A 750 -7.11 3.73 35.55
N HIS A 751 -7.59 3.96 34.32
CA HIS A 751 -8.74 3.29 33.74
C HIS A 751 -8.49 2.92 32.27
N ARG A 752 -9.05 1.80 31.83
CA ARG A 752 -9.21 1.47 30.40
C ARG A 752 -10.63 1.75 29.95
N VAL A 753 -10.76 2.55 28.91
CA VAL A 753 -12.05 2.99 28.38
C VAL A 753 -12.32 2.36 27.01
N ALA A 754 -13.51 1.77 26.89
CA ALA A 754 -14.05 1.22 25.66
C ALA A 754 -15.05 2.19 25.03
N ILE A 755 -14.93 2.39 23.72
CA ILE A 755 -15.93 3.11 22.92
C ILE A 755 -17.01 2.10 22.51
N PRO A 756 -18.29 2.28 22.86
CA PRO A 756 -19.35 1.38 22.43
C PRO A 756 -19.43 1.28 20.90
N MET A 757 -19.37 0.07 20.37
CA MET A 757 -19.47 -0.20 18.93
C MET A 757 -20.62 -1.18 18.66
N SER A 758 -21.44 -0.90 17.64
CA SER A 758 -22.57 -1.74 17.22
C SER A 758 -22.17 -2.87 16.26
N SER A 759 -20.94 -2.86 15.75
CA SER A 759 -20.42 -3.80 14.76
C SER A 759 -19.43 -4.80 15.37
N ARG A 760 -19.10 -5.87 14.64
CA ARG A 760 -18.06 -6.85 15.03
C ARG A 760 -16.61 -6.34 14.79
N LEU A 761 -16.40 -5.04 14.61
CA LEU A 761 -15.06 -4.49 14.39
C LEU A 761 -14.23 -4.56 15.67
N GLU A 762 -13.00 -5.06 15.58
CA GLU A 762 -12.11 -5.26 16.73
C GLU A 762 -11.53 -3.93 17.29
N SER A 763 -11.33 -2.92 16.43
CA SER A 763 -10.79 -1.61 16.86
C SER A 763 -11.10 -0.49 15.86
N LEU A 764 -11.10 0.76 16.33
CA LEU A 764 -11.16 1.95 15.49
C LEU A 764 -9.75 2.43 15.11
N ASN A 765 -9.63 3.15 13.98
CA ASN A 765 -8.42 3.90 13.64
C ASN A 765 -8.04 4.84 14.81
N ALA A 766 -6.73 4.98 15.07
CA ALA A 766 -6.24 5.70 16.25
C ALA A 766 -6.71 7.17 16.28
N SER A 767 -6.73 7.85 15.13
CA SER A 767 -7.20 9.23 15.05
C SER A 767 -8.71 9.36 15.23
N VAL A 768 -9.48 8.37 14.78
CA VAL A 768 -10.94 8.32 14.96
C VAL A 768 -11.28 8.08 16.43
N ALA A 769 -10.62 7.13 17.08
CA ALA A 769 -10.81 6.86 18.51
C ALA A 769 -10.49 8.10 19.35
N ALA A 770 -9.36 8.77 19.06
CA ALA A 770 -9.01 10.03 19.72
C ALA A 770 -10.08 11.11 19.52
N SER A 771 -10.59 11.27 18.29
CA SER A 771 -11.60 12.28 17.95
C SER A 771 -12.91 12.07 18.70
N ILE A 772 -13.38 10.83 18.78
CA ILE A 772 -14.64 10.48 19.47
C ILE A 772 -14.54 10.79 20.96
N VAL A 773 -13.43 10.40 21.59
CA VAL A 773 -13.21 10.63 23.02
C VAL A 773 -13.04 12.11 23.32
N LEU A 774 -12.27 12.83 22.50
CA LEU A 774 -12.11 14.28 22.64
C LEU A 774 -13.44 15.02 22.48
N TYR A 775 -14.28 14.62 21.52
CA TYR A 775 -15.62 15.19 21.36
C TYR A 775 -16.49 14.92 22.59
N ALA A 776 -16.49 13.69 23.11
CA ALA A 776 -17.27 13.34 24.30
C ALA A 776 -16.81 14.13 25.54
N VAL A 777 -15.50 14.26 25.74
CA VAL A 777 -14.93 15.06 26.84
C VAL A 777 -15.28 16.55 26.65
N ALA A 778 -15.14 17.09 25.44
CA ALA A 778 -15.48 18.48 25.17
C ALA A 778 -16.99 18.77 25.34
N ALA A 779 -17.86 17.82 25.02
CA ALA A 779 -19.31 17.93 25.24
C ALA A 779 -19.70 17.89 26.73
N ALA A 780 -18.87 17.28 27.57
CA ALA A 780 -19.08 17.20 29.01
C ALA A 780 -18.58 18.44 29.78
N ARG A 781 -17.58 19.15 29.23
CA ARG A 781 -16.90 20.29 29.86
C ARG A 781 -17.67 21.61 29.81
#